data_AF-A0A939ALW2-F1
#
_entry.id   AF-A0A939ALW2-F1
#
_cell.length_a   1.000
_cell.length_b   1.000
_cell.length_c   1.000
_cell.angle_alpha   90.00
_cell.angle_beta   90.00
_cell.angle_gamma   90.00
#
_symmetry.space_group_name_H-M   'P 1'
#
loop_
_entity.id
_entity.type
_entity.pdbx_description
1 polymer ?
#
loop_
_entity_poly.entity_id
_entity_poly.type
_entity_poly.pdbx_seq_one_letter_code
_entity_poly.pdbx_strand_id
1 'polypeptide(L)'
;MDPPRVGIVCAGSVTVFRISPQGRQVATSVLSPGDWFENVFPMASHERTFYQADQPLTVAWLEATTFQRVMRTYPDFGLELIRGQVRRLADVEARVSQNALDTVAGTVALAILQMAEREGRTDLHVTHEELAQRLGTVRESVSLAISKLRRAGVLAPARNRKRLISIPEPAEARAVRRLPRGERLAFRIRRAGGMPGRALEFAGGHTVQRIGFVADRHGPSAGGRDPPPNFASNVPAWAATTRSLVLSNALRSPALTTAALARSPERSPVRSVTVSPFLTVLRCAECAHADDPRRPQTVCTHCGGTLLPEYDTTAMAARLSKAEVAARPRGLWRYAELLPVGDLARAPNLGEGDTPLLPLRRLSAHLGLRDVWLKDEGANPTGTFKARGAAVGVARALELGLRELAIPTAGNAGSAWAAYAAAAGVTLHVVMPVETPEPIKAECRAYGADVTEVRGVISDAGRVVAARCAAHGWFDVSTMKEPYRVDGKKTMGLELVEAFDWDPPDVLLYPTGGGVGLIGIWKAMEELAALGWIDAKRTRLVAVQAAGCRPIVDAFATGAASAQRVADPQTIAAGLRVPLPFAHRLILRILRATRGTAVAVSDAEIRAGMRTLASVEGIFACPEGASLVPALQVLAARGDVRPEERVVLLNTGNGLKYTHLVPPGDGVPIGPPVV
;
A
#
# COMPACT_ATOMS: atom_id res chain seq x y z
N MET A 1 45.71 8.38 -11.48
CA MET A 1 44.59 7.53 -11.04
C MET A 1 44.04 6.85 -12.28
N ASP A 2 43.92 5.52 -12.26
CA ASP A 2 43.33 4.79 -13.39
C ASP A 2 41.89 5.28 -13.63
N PRO A 3 41.42 5.32 -14.90
CA PRO A 3 40.06 5.70 -15.21
C PRO A 3 39.07 4.73 -14.53
N PRO A 4 37.87 5.20 -14.13
CA PRO A 4 36.88 4.36 -13.46
C PRO A 4 36.47 3.20 -14.37
N ARG A 5 36.72 1.98 -13.90
CA ARG A 5 36.44 0.73 -14.59
C ARG A 5 35.61 -0.19 -13.71
N VAL A 6 34.71 -0.92 -14.34
CA VAL A 6 33.93 -2.00 -13.74
C VAL A 6 34.56 -3.33 -14.15
N GLY A 7 34.88 -4.17 -13.17
CA GLY A 7 35.35 -5.53 -13.41
C GLY A 7 34.18 -6.51 -13.32
N ILE A 8 34.04 -7.40 -14.30
CA ILE A 8 33.08 -8.51 -14.27
C ILE A 8 33.87 -9.81 -14.24
N VAL A 9 33.61 -10.67 -13.25
CA VAL A 9 34.21 -11.99 -13.16
C VAL A 9 33.61 -12.86 -14.26
N CYS A 10 34.44 -13.31 -15.20
CA CYS A 10 34.05 -14.21 -16.29
C CYS A 10 34.30 -15.67 -15.92
N ALA A 11 35.37 -15.94 -15.17
CA ALA A 11 35.74 -17.28 -14.69
C ALA A 11 36.61 -17.18 -13.44
N GLY A 12 36.51 -18.16 -12.53
CA GLY A 12 37.19 -18.16 -11.24
C GLY A 12 36.37 -17.47 -10.13
N SER A 13 37.00 -17.17 -9.00
CA SER A 13 36.35 -16.48 -7.88
C SER A 13 37.29 -15.48 -7.22
N VAL A 14 36.71 -14.44 -6.59
CA VAL A 14 37.45 -13.36 -5.92
C VAL A 14 36.87 -13.13 -4.53
N THR A 15 37.70 -13.24 -3.51
CA THR A 15 37.32 -12.90 -2.14
C THR A 15 37.55 -11.41 -1.89
N VAL A 16 36.52 -10.73 -1.37
CA VAL A 16 36.53 -9.31 -1.05
C VAL A 16 36.83 -9.12 0.44
N PHE A 17 37.91 -8.43 0.76
CA PHE A 17 38.32 -8.12 2.12
C PHE A 17 38.13 -6.64 2.44
N ARG A 18 37.80 -6.34 3.70
CA ARG A 18 37.84 -4.99 4.26
C ARG A 18 38.68 -4.98 5.53
N ILE A 19 39.31 -3.85 5.82
CA ILE A 19 40.03 -3.65 7.07
C ILE A 19 39.06 -3.08 8.10
N SER A 20 38.88 -3.76 9.22
CA SER A 20 38.08 -3.26 10.34
C SER A 20 38.72 -2.01 10.95
N PRO A 21 37.97 -1.19 11.72
CA PRO A 21 38.54 -0.05 12.45
C PRO A 21 39.72 -0.40 13.38
N GLN A 22 39.85 -1.67 13.76
CA GLN A 22 40.93 -2.22 14.59
C GLN A 22 42.10 -2.80 13.77
N GLY A 23 42.13 -2.57 12.44
CA GLY A 23 43.23 -2.97 11.58
C GLY A 23 43.21 -4.42 11.09
N ARG A 24 42.16 -5.20 11.39
CA ARG A 24 42.06 -6.61 10.99
C ARG A 24 41.43 -6.76 9.61
N GLN A 25 42.03 -7.56 8.73
CA GLN A 25 41.41 -7.92 7.46
C GLN A 25 40.27 -8.93 7.69
N VAL A 26 39.09 -8.62 7.16
CA VAL A 26 37.87 -9.42 7.28
C VAL A 26 37.34 -9.69 5.88
N ALA A 27 37.16 -10.98 5.54
CA ALA A 27 36.48 -11.38 4.31
C ALA A 27 35.00 -10.99 4.41
N THR A 28 34.52 -10.22 3.45
CA THR A 28 33.16 -9.65 3.44
C THR A 28 32.24 -10.32 2.42
N SER A 29 32.78 -10.81 1.30
CA SER A 29 32.04 -11.55 0.28
C SER A 29 32.99 -12.33 -0.64
N VAL A 30 32.44 -13.26 -1.43
CA VAL A 30 33.15 -13.96 -2.52
C VAL A 30 32.36 -13.72 -3.80
N LEU A 31 33.04 -13.27 -4.85
CA LEU A 31 32.48 -12.98 -6.18
C LEU A 31 32.75 -14.16 -7.11
N SER A 32 31.73 -14.56 -7.88
CA SER A 32 31.73 -15.71 -8.80
C SER A 32 31.44 -15.27 -10.26
N PRO A 33 31.50 -16.15 -11.27
CA PRO A 33 31.20 -15.74 -12.65
C PRO A 33 29.83 -15.07 -12.80
N GLY A 34 29.80 -13.91 -13.45
CA GLY A 34 28.62 -13.03 -13.55
C GLY A 34 28.54 -11.95 -12.46
N ASP A 35 29.34 -12.06 -11.40
CA ASP A 35 29.51 -11.00 -10.42
C ASP A 35 30.40 -9.88 -10.95
N TRP A 36 30.09 -8.66 -10.53
CA TRP A 36 30.86 -7.47 -10.86
C TRP A 36 31.33 -6.73 -9.61
N PHE A 37 32.42 -5.99 -9.73
CA PHE A 37 33.01 -5.17 -8.69
C PHE A 37 33.59 -3.88 -9.27
N GLU A 38 33.67 -2.87 -8.42
CA GLU A 38 33.83 -1.49 -8.85
C GLU A 38 35.13 -0.85 -8.40
N ASN A 39 35.52 0.17 -9.18
CA ASN A 39 36.22 1.35 -8.71
C ASN A 39 35.45 2.65 -9.08
N VAL A 40 34.10 2.63 -9.14
CA VAL A 40 33.30 3.58 -9.96
C VAL A 40 32.31 4.47 -9.19
N PHE A 41 31.97 4.22 -7.93
CA PHE A 41 31.13 5.16 -7.17
C PHE A 41 31.85 5.78 -5.97
N PRO A 42 32.34 7.04 -6.08
CA PRO A 42 32.90 7.78 -4.95
C PRO A 42 31.77 8.39 -4.08
N MET A 43 30.74 7.60 -3.73
CA MET A 43 29.62 8.04 -2.89
C MET A 43 29.47 7.24 -1.59
N ALA A 44 30.41 6.34 -1.26
CA ALA A 44 30.46 5.71 0.04
C ALA A 44 31.90 5.70 0.60
N SER A 45 32.02 6.05 1.87
CA SER A 45 33.21 6.38 2.64
C SER A 45 34.33 5.31 2.71
N HIS A 46 35.58 5.77 2.60
CA HIS A 46 36.75 5.56 3.49
C HIS A 46 37.17 4.16 3.99
N GLU A 47 36.68 3.04 3.46
CA GLU A 47 37.22 1.71 3.81
C GLU A 47 38.00 1.07 2.65
N ARG A 48 39.29 0.80 2.87
CA ARG A 48 40.14 0.12 1.88
C ARG A 48 39.58 -1.29 1.65
N THR A 49 39.03 -1.52 0.46
CA THR A 49 38.55 -2.82 0.01
C THR A 49 39.64 -3.49 -0.82
N PHE A 50 39.94 -4.75 -0.51
CA PHE A 50 40.94 -5.56 -1.19
C PHE A 50 40.28 -6.75 -1.86
N TYR A 51 40.86 -7.19 -2.97
CA TYR A 51 40.37 -8.33 -3.74
C TYR A 51 41.49 -9.35 -3.85
N GLN A 52 41.22 -10.60 -3.46
CA GLN A 52 42.17 -11.69 -3.57
C GLN A 52 41.56 -12.81 -4.40
N ALA A 53 42.30 -13.29 -5.39
CA ALA A 53 41.94 -14.46 -6.17
C ALA A 53 42.76 -15.65 -5.67
N ASP A 54 42.09 -16.68 -5.19
CA ASP A 54 42.74 -17.90 -4.69
C ASP A 54 42.94 -18.95 -5.81
N GLN A 55 42.42 -18.68 -7.01
CA GLN A 55 42.54 -19.48 -8.24
C GLN A 55 42.69 -18.60 -9.49
N PRO A 56 43.10 -19.14 -10.65
CA PRO A 56 43.15 -18.37 -11.89
C PRO A 56 41.83 -17.65 -12.18
N LEU A 57 41.92 -16.33 -12.30
CA LEU A 57 40.78 -15.43 -12.43
C LEU A 57 40.77 -14.79 -13.82
N THR A 58 39.62 -14.82 -14.49
CA THR A 58 39.36 -14.06 -15.71
C THR A 58 38.35 -12.96 -15.42
N VAL A 59 38.73 -11.70 -15.66
CA VAL A 59 37.88 -10.52 -15.47
C VAL A 59 37.77 -9.73 -16.76
N ALA A 60 36.54 -9.42 -17.18
CA ALA A 60 36.29 -8.43 -18.21
C ALA A 60 36.23 -7.03 -17.58
N TRP A 61 37.10 -6.13 -18.05
CA TRP A 61 37.12 -4.74 -17.59
C TRP A 61 36.37 -3.86 -18.59
N LEU A 62 35.40 -3.11 -18.08
CA LEU A 62 34.63 -2.15 -18.85
C LEU A 62 34.90 -0.75 -18.32
N GLU A 63 35.19 0.18 -19.21
CA GLU A 63 35.20 1.61 -18.84
C GLU A 63 33.79 2.05 -18.43
N ALA A 64 33.68 2.96 -17.46
CA ALA A 64 32.40 3.40 -16.93
C ALA A 64 31.44 3.92 -18.03
N THR A 65 31.95 4.65 -19.02
CA THR A 65 31.17 5.15 -20.17
C THR A 65 30.66 4.02 -21.05
N THR A 66 31.48 2.99 -21.27
CA THR A 66 31.09 1.79 -22.03
C THR A 66 30.08 0.96 -21.26
N PHE A 67 30.24 0.79 -19.95
CA PHE A 67 29.27 0.12 -19.09
C PHE A 67 27.91 0.80 -19.12
N GLN A 68 27.86 2.13 -18.96
CA GLN A 68 26.61 2.90 -19.05
C GLN A 68 25.94 2.76 -20.42
N ARG A 69 26.71 2.77 -21.50
CA ARG A 69 26.21 2.56 -22.85
C ARG A 69 25.65 1.15 -23.03
N VAL A 70 26.35 0.12 -22.57
CA VAL A 70 25.89 -1.28 -22.62
C VAL A 70 24.58 -1.45 -21.83
N MET A 71 24.46 -0.84 -20.65
CA MET A 71 23.20 -0.88 -19.87
C MET A 71 22.02 -0.22 -20.60
N ARG A 72 22.25 0.87 -21.34
CA ARG A 72 21.20 1.55 -22.12
C ARG A 72 20.82 0.78 -23.38
N THR A 73 21.80 0.15 -24.04
CA THR A 73 21.60 -0.56 -25.32
C THR A 73 21.06 -1.97 -25.11
N TYR A 74 21.41 -2.64 -24.00
CA TYR A 74 21.02 -4.02 -23.71
C TYR A 74 20.34 -4.10 -22.32
N PRO A 75 19.03 -3.84 -22.22
CA PRO A 75 18.32 -3.83 -20.94
C PRO A 75 18.38 -5.17 -20.18
N ASP A 76 18.45 -6.29 -20.90
CA ASP A 76 18.57 -7.63 -20.32
C ASP A 76 19.89 -7.82 -19.55
N PHE A 77 20.97 -7.17 -20.00
CA PHE A 77 22.23 -7.12 -19.26
C PHE A 77 22.06 -6.35 -17.93
N GLY A 78 21.29 -5.26 -17.94
CA GLY A 78 20.93 -4.52 -16.72
C GLY A 78 20.09 -5.36 -15.75
N LEU A 79 19.14 -6.15 -16.26
CA LEU A 79 18.34 -7.07 -15.45
C LEU A 79 19.18 -8.17 -14.78
N GLU A 80 20.17 -8.73 -15.49
CA GLU A 80 21.09 -9.73 -14.91
C GLU A 80 22.00 -9.11 -13.83
N LEU A 81 22.46 -7.88 -14.02
CA LEU A 81 23.20 -7.16 -12.98
C LEU A 81 22.34 -6.91 -11.72
N ILE A 82 21.08 -6.52 -11.90
CA ILE A 82 20.13 -6.34 -10.79
C ILE A 82 19.85 -7.67 -10.09
N ARG A 83 19.65 -8.77 -10.83
CA ARG A 83 19.49 -10.12 -10.26
C ARG A 83 20.73 -10.53 -9.45
N GLY A 84 21.93 -10.22 -9.94
CA GLY A 84 23.17 -10.38 -9.19
C GLY A 84 23.20 -9.59 -7.88
N GLN A 85 22.77 -8.33 -7.90
CA GLN A 85 22.72 -7.48 -6.69
C GLN A 85 21.66 -7.93 -5.68
N VAL A 86 20.49 -8.37 -6.14
CA VAL A 86 19.44 -8.93 -5.26
C VAL A 86 19.93 -10.19 -4.56
N ARG A 87 20.67 -11.07 -5.23
CA ARG A 87 21.31 -12.24 -4.60
C ARG A 87 22.28 -11.82 -3.48
N ARG A 88 23.13 -10.81 -3.74
CA ARG A 88 24.07 -10.30 -2.73
C ARG A 88 23.37 -9.67 -1.53
N LEU A 89 22.29 -8.92 -1.77
CA LEU A 89 21.51 -8.31 -0.70
C LEU A 89 20.85 -9.37 0.18
N ALA A 90 20.30 -10.43 -0.42
CA ALA A 90 19.75 -11.57 0.30
C ALA A 90 20.81 -12.31 1.14
N ASP A 91 22.05 -12.46 0.63
CA ASP A 91 23.15 -13.06 1.38
C ASP A 91 23.60 -12.18 2.58
N VAL A 92 23.59 -10.85 2.41
CA VAL A 92 23.87 -9.91 3.51
C VAL A 92 22.73 -9.97 4.55
N GLU A 93 21.48 -9.99 4.12
CA GLU A 93 20.31 -10.09 4.99
C GLU A 93 20.30 -11.42 5.78
N ALA A 94 20.68 -12.53 5.14
CA ALA A 94 20.85 -13.82 5.80
C ALA A 94 21.96 -13.78 6.87
N ARG A 95 23.06 -13.06 6.61
CA ARG A 95 24.17 -12.88 7.57
C ARG A 95 23.82 -11.92 8.71
N VAL A 96 23.05 -10.86 8.43
CA VAL A 96 22.51 -9.96 9.46
C VAL A 96 21.51 -10.72 10.34
N SER A 97 20.69 -11.58 9.75
CA SER A 97 19.77 -12.47 10.47
C SER A 97 20.51 -13.50 11.34
N GLN A 98 21.70 -13.96 10.93
CA GLN A 98 22.57 -14.82 11.74
C GLN A 98 23.13 -14.10 12.99
N ASN A 99 23.30 -12.78 12.94
CA ASN A 99 23.73 -11.97 14.10
C ASN A 99 22.59 -11.74 15.12
N ALA A 100 21.33 -11.94 14.73
CA ALA A 100 20.16 -11.79 15.62
C ALA A 100 19.89 -13.02 16.51
N LEU A 101 20.67 -14.09 16.37
CA LEU A 101 20.61 -15.27 17.23
C LEU A 101 21.69 -15.18 18.31
N ASP A 102 21.36 -14.54 19.44
CA ASP A 102 22.24 -14.10 20.54
C ASP A 102 23.07 -15.19 21.27
N THR A 103 23.15 -16.43 20.77
CA THR A 103 24.02 -17.45 21.37
C THR A 103 24.80 -18.24 20.32
N VAL A 104 26.07 -18.52 20.63
CA VAL A 104 26.96 -19.39 19.83
C VAL A 104 26.29 -20.74 19.49
N ALA A 105 25.41 -21.24 20.37
CA ALA A 105 24.64 -22.46 20.12
C ALA A 105 23.55 -22.28 19.04
N GLY A 106 22.88 -21.13 18.99
CA GLY A 106 21.92 -20.80 17.93
C GLY A 106 22.59 -20.65 16.57
N THR A 107 23.74 -19.96 16.52
CA THR A 107 24.53 -19.81 15.30
C THR A 107 25.05 -21.14 14.78
N VAL A 108 25.55 -22.02 15.67
CA VAL A 108 25.99 -23.39 15.32
C VAL A 108 24.82 -24.23 14.82
N ALA A 109 23.65 -24.16 15.45
CA ALA A 109 22.46 -24.91 15.03
C ALA A 109 21.98 -24.49 13.63
N LEU A 110 21.94 -23.19 13.35
CA LEU A 110 21.53 -22.68 12.04
C LEU A 110 22.52 -23.06 10.94
N ALA A 111 23.83 -22.98 11.19
CA ALA A 111 24.85 -23.40 10.23
C ALA A 111 24.72 -24.90 9.89
N ILE A 112 24.45 -25.75 10.88
CA ILE A 112 24.20 -27.18 10.68
C ILE A 112 22.91 -27.41 9.86
N LEU A 113 21.82 -26.68 10.15
CA LEU A 113 20.56 -26.80 9.39
C LEU A 113 20.73 -26.39 7.92
N GLN A 114 21.40 -25.26 7.65
CA GLN A 114 21.65 -24.79 6.29
C GLN A 114 22.50 -25.78 5.50
N MET A 115 23.49 -26.42 6.14
CA MET A 115 24.28 -27.48 5.51
C MET A 115 23.42 -28.71 5.19
N ALA A 116 22.52 -29.10 6.09
CA ALA A 116 21.60 -30.23 5.88
C ALA A 116 20.62 -29.99 4.72
N GLU A 117 20.07 -28.78 4.62
CA GLU A 117 19.21 -28.37 3.51
C GLU A 117 19.96 -28.37 2.18
N ARG A 118 21.17 -27.82 2.14
CA ARG A 118 22.00 -27.77 0.93
C ARG A 118 22.42 -29.15 0.44
N GLU A 119 22.74 -30.06 1.36
CA GLU A 119 23.16 -31.43 1.03
C GLU A 119 21.97 -32.41 0.90
N GLY A 120 20.75 -31.94 1.16
CA GLY A 120 19.52 -32.74 1.12
C GLY A 120 19.52 -33.93 2.09
N ARG A 121 20.28 -33.86 3.18
CA ARG A 121 20.50 -34.96 4.12
C ARG A 121 20.66 -34.44 5.55
N THR A 122 20.15 -35.19 6.53
CA THR A 122 20.20 -34.84 7.96
C THR A 122 21.45 -35.35 8.69
N ASP A 123 22.28 -36.15 8.02
CA ASP A 123 23.57 -36.64 8.51
C ASP A 123 24.72 -35.90 7.81
N LEU A 124 25.44 -35.07 8.56
CA LEU A 124 26.49 -34.21 8.01
C LEU A 124 27.89 -34.70 8.35
N HIS A 125 28.79 -34.59 7.37
CA HIS A 125 30.22 -34.78 7.55
C HIS A 125 30.89 -33.41 7.73
N VAL A 126 30.91 -32.94 8.98
CA VAL A 126 31.54 -31.67 9.33
C VAL A 126 32.29 -31.80 10.66
N THR A 127 33.52 -31.34 10.68
CA THR A 127 34.35 -31.30 11.89
C THR A 127 34.04 -30.05 12.72
N HIS A 128 34.36 -30.09 14.02
CA HIS A 128 34.20 -28.91 14.87
C HIS A 128 35.12 -27.75 14.42
N GLU A 129 36.26 -28.06 13.82
CA GLU A 129 37.21 -27.09 13.28
C GLU A 129 36.64 -26.35 12.06
N GLU A 130 36.00 -27.07 11.13
CA GLU A 130 35.35 -26.48 9.96
C GLU A 130 34.15 -25.60 10.34
N LEU A 131 33.36 -26.02 11.33
CA LEU A 131 32.30 -25.19 11.87
C LEU A 131 32.86 -23.93 12.54
N ALA A 132 33.99 -24.03 13.25
CA ALA A 132 34.62 -22.90 13.91
C ALA A 132 35.13 -21.86 12.90
N GLN A 133 35.82 -22.32 11.84
CA GLN A 133 36.26 -21.47 10.74
C GLN A 133 35.10 -20.77 10.03
N ARG A 134 34.02 -21.50 9.73
CA ARG A 134 32.83 -20.94 9.07
C ARG A 134 32.12 -19.89 9.92
N LEU A 135 32.11 -20.08 11.23
CA LEU A 135 31.41 -19.20 12.18
C LEU A 135 32.30 -18.08 12.73
N GLY A 136 33.58 -18.03 12.35
CA GLY A 136 34.52 -17.04 12.87
C GLY A 136 34.74 -17.14 14.38
N THR A 137 34.66 -18.34 14.94
CA THR A 137 34.83 -18.60 16.38
C THR A 137 35.88 -19.69 16.64
N VAL A 138 36.15 -20.02 17.90
CA VAL A 138 37.11 -21.07 18.29
C VAL A 138 36.45 -22.44 18.39
N ARG A 139 37.21 -23.50 18.12
CA ARG A 139 36.71 -24.90 18.12
C ARG A 139 36.11 -25.32 19.46
N GLU A 140 36.61 -24.79 20.56
CA GLU A 140 36.13 -25.03 21.92
C GLU A 140 34.70 -24.51 22.09
N SER A 141 34.41 -23.31 21.56
CA SER A 141 33.09 -22.69 21.57
C SER A 141 32.08 -23.51 20.76
N VAL A 142 32.49 -24.00 19.59
CA VAL A 142 31.68 -24.92 18.78
C VAL A 142 31.45 -26.25 19.50
N SER A 143 32.48 -26.81 20.13
CA SER A 143 32.37 -28.06 20.88
C SER A 143 31.41 -27.94 22.07
N LEU A 144 31.47 -26.83 22.79
CA LEU A 144 30.56 -26.51 23.89
C LEU A 144 29.11 -26.32 23.40
N ALA A 145 28.94 -25.63 22.27
CA ALA A 145 27.65 -25.43 21.62
C ALA A 145 27.03 -26.76 21.16
N ILE A 146 27.79 -27.62 20.49
CA ILE A 146 27.34 -28.96 20.06
C ILE A 146 26.95 -29.81 21.28
N SER A 147 27.73 -29.76 22.36
CA SER A 147 27.41 -30.46 23.61
C SER A 147 26.10 -29.96 24.24
N LYS A 148 25.86 -28.64 24.24
CA LYS A 148 24.58 -28.06 24.68
C LYS A 148 23.41 -28.50 23.80
N LEU A 149 23.56 -28.46 22.48
CA LEU A 149 22.53 -28.86 21.52
C LEU A 149 22.21 -30.37 21.61
N ARG A 150 23.21 -31.23 21.86
CA ARG A 150 23.02 -32.66 22.12
C ARG A 150 22.25 -32.91 23.42
N ARG A 151 22.61 -32.23 24.52
CA ARG A 151 21.87 -32.31 25.79
C ARG A 151 20.43 -31.83 25.66
N ALA A 152 20.19 -30.83 24.80
CA ALA A 152 18.86 -30.34 24.48
C ALA A 152 18.07 -31.26 23.53
N GLY A 153 18.67 -32.33 23.03
CA GLY A 153 18.04 -33.28 22.08
C GLY A 153 17.88 -32.73 20.67
N VAL A 154 18.53 -31.61 20.35
CA VAL A 154 18.50 -30.97 19.02
C VAL A 154 19.39 -31.73 18.03
N LEU A 155 20.52 -32.26 18.52
CA LEU A 155 21.46 -33.06 17.75
C LEU A 155 21.62 -34.46 18.36
N ALA A 156 21.73 -35.48 17.52
CA ALA A 156 22.06 -36.84 17.92
C ALA A 156 23.49 -37.24 17.50
N PRO A 157 24.16 -38.14 18.24
CA PRO A 157 25.39 -38.76 17.77
C PRO A 157 25.08 -39.60 16.52
N ALA A 158 25.86 -39.43 15.46
CA ALA A 158 25.62 -40.20 14.24
C ALA A 158 25.93 -41.69 14.48
N ARG A 159 25.20 -42.57 13.81
CA ARG A 159 25.30 -44.04 13.98
C ARG A 159 26.63 -44.66 13.52
N ASN A 160 27.54 -43.88 12.95
CA ASN A 160 28.80 -44.36 12.38
C ASN A 160 29.97 -43.43 12.78
N ARG A 161 31.12 -43.99 13.20
CA ARG A 161 32.30 -43.25 13.72
C ARG A 161 32.93 -42.24 12.74
N LYS A 162 32.50 -42.21 11.46
CA LYS A 162 32.93 -41.25 10.44
C LYS A 162 31.94 -40.09 10.18
N ARG A 163 30.81 -40.00 10.88
CA ARG A 163 29.82 -38.90 10.77
C ARG A 163 29.61 -38.29 12.16
N LEU A 164 29.52 -36.96 12.28
CA LEU A 164 29.67 -36.28 13.57
C LEU A 164 28.35 -35.73 14.15
N ILE A 165 27.34 -35.45 13.32
CA ILE A 165 26.08 -34.83 13.76
C ILE A 165 24.90 -35.35 12.94
N SER A 166 23.85 -35.84 13.61
CA SER A 166 22.58 -36.27 13.00
C SER A 166 21.43 -35.43 13.54
N ILE A 167 20.52 -34.99 12.67
CA ILE A 167 19.29 -34.26 13.05
C ILE A 167 18.13 -35.27 13.15
N PRO A 168 17.53 -35.50 14.33
CA PRO A 168 16.47 -36.51 14.49
C PRO A 168 15.18 -36.14 13.73
N GLU A 169 14.53 -37.10 13.05
CA GLU A 169 13.33 -36.90 12.23
C GLU A 169 12.01 -36.48 12.96
N PRO A 170 11.95 -36.32 14.30
CA PRO A 170 10.90 -35.54 14.96
C PRO A 170 11.40 -34.29 15.72
N ALA A 171 12.65 -33.86 15.51
CA ALA A 171 13.22 -32.65 16.12
C ALA A 171 12.65 -31.34 15.52
N GLU A 172 12.04 -31.41 14.33
CA GLU A 172 11.39 -30.27 13.64
C GLU A 172 10.27 -29.60 14.47
N ALA A 173 9.70 -30.28 15.47
CA ALA A 173 8.61 -29.73 16.29
C ALA A 173 8.96 -29.49 17.78
N ARG A 174 10.08 -30.04 18.29
CA ARG A 174 10.39 -30.04 19.74
C ARG A 174 11.50 -29.09 20.18
N ALA A 175 12.44 -28.73 19.30
CA ALA A 175 13.54 -27.81 19.65
C ALA A 175 13.08 -26.37 19.92
N VAL A 176 11.94 -25.94 19.34
CA VAL A 176 11.37 -24.59 19.54
C VAL A 176 10.64 -24.46 20.89
N ARG A 177 10.38 -25.56 21.61
CA ARG A 177 9.54 -25.56 22.82
C ARG A 177 10.27 -25.37 24.15
N ARG A 178 11.62 -25.36 24.20
CA ARG A 178 12.38 -25.36 25.46
C ARG A 178 13.33 -24.18 25.68
N LEU A 179 13.27 -23.13 24.87
CA LEU A 179 14.01 -21.88 25.16
C LEU A 179 13.08 -20.86 25.83
N PRO A 180 13.51 -20.14 26.88
CA PRO A 180 12.63 -19.25 27.64
C PRO A 180 12.21 -18.02 26.84
N ARG A 181 10.90 -17.76 26.86
CA ARG A 181 10.10 -16.61 26.38
C ARG A 181 10.83 -15.44 25.69
N GLY A 182 10.52 -15.31 24.40
CA GLY A 182 10.59 -14.09 23.58
C GLY A 182 10.32 -14.50 22.13
N GLU A 183 9.09 -14.32 21.68
CA GLU A 183 8.62 -14.59 20.31
C GLU A 183 8.45 -16.07 19.90
N ARG A 184 7.22 -16.40 19.50
CA ARG A 184 6.82 -17.72 18.98
C ARG A 184 6.68 -17.60 17.46
N LEU A 185 7.47 -18.34 16.69
CA LEU A 185 7.25 -18.54 15.26
C LEU A 185 7.10 -20.03 14.98
N ALA A 186 5.97 -20.41 14.38
CA ALA A 186 5.67 -21.77 13.97
C ALA A 186 5.97 -21.93 12.47
N PHE A 187 6.93 -22.77 12.12
CA PHE A 187 7.22 -23.12 10.73
C PHE A 187 6.57 -24.46 10.37
N ARG A 188 5.97 -24.56 9.18
CA ARG A 188 5.50 -25.81 8.55
C ARG A 188 6.30 -26.01 7.28
N ILE A 189 7.06 -27.11 7.20
CA ILE A 189 7.77 -27.51 5.98
C ILE A 189 6.84 -28.41 5.16
N ARG A 190 6.66 -28.09 3.87
CA ARG A 190 6.03 -28.96 2.87
C ARG A 190 7.13 -29.68 2.09
N ARG A 191 7.07 -31.02 2.01
CA ARG A 191 7.91 -31.81 1.08
C ARG A 191 7.57 -31.41 -0.37
N ALA A 192 8.56 -30.92 -1.12
CA ALA A 192 8.48 -30.85 -2.58
C ALA A 192 8.82 -32.23 -3.15
N GLY A 193 7.84 -32.87 -3.80
CA GLY A 193 8.06 -34.06 -4.63
C GLY A 193 8.97 -33.74 -5.80
N GLY A 194 9.85 -34.67 -6.14
CA GLY A 194 10.98 -34.48 -7.05
C GLY A 194 10.64 -34.25 -8.52
N MET A 195 11.57 -33.60 -9.21
CA MET A 195 11.77 -33.63 -10.67
C MET A 195 13.28 -33.88 -10.91
N PRO A 196 13.68 -34.77 -11.84
CA PRO A 196 15.06 -35.21 -11.98
C PRO A 196 15.90 -34.25 -12.84
N GLY A 197 17.09 -33.88 -12.35
CA GLY A 197 18.09 -33.13 -13.12
C GLY A 197 18.94 -34.05 -14.00
N ARG A 198 19.05 -33.73 -15.30
CA ARG A 198 20.10 -34.22 -16.19
C ARG A 198 21.13 -33.11 -16.42
N ALA A 199 22.40 -33.45 -16.26
CA ALA A 199 23.56 -32.64 -16.60
C ALA A 199 23.73 -32.53 -18.13
N LEU A 200 24.21 -31.38 -18.61
CA LEU A 200 24.67 -31.18 -19.99
C LEU A 200 26.17 -30.83 -19.94
N GLU A 201 27.00 -31.80 -20.30
CA GLU A 201 28.38 -31.57 -20.74
C GLU A 201 28.37 -31.03 -22.16
N PHE A 202 29.19 -30.01 -22.44
CA PHE A 202 29.48 -29.58 -23.80
C PHE A 202 30.92 -29.99 -24.16
N ALA A 203 31.02 -30.89 -25.14
CA ALA A 203 32.26 -31.28 -25.79
C ALA A 203 32.63 -30.25 -26.87
N GLY A 204 33.90 -29.87 -26.94
CA GLY A 204 34.45 -29.04 -28.02
C GLY A 204 35.61 -28.17 -27.55
N GLY A 205 36.78 -28.78 -27.35
CA GLY A 205 38.00 -28.07 -26.97
C GLY A 205 38.59 -27.30 -28.14
N HIS A 206 38.94 -26.03 -27.91
CA HIS A 206 40.02 -25.33 -28.62
C HIS A 206 40.66 -24.30 -27.67
N THR A 207 41.96 -24.47 -27.47
CA THR A 207 42.88 -23.60 -26.73
C THR A 207 43.39 -22.51 -27.67
N VAL A 208 43.36 -21.22 -27.29
CA VAL A 208 44.25 -20.19 -27.88
C VAL A 208 44.74 -19.21 -26.81
N GLN A 209 46.02 -18.89 -26.95
CA GLN A 209 46.95 -18.25 -26.03
C GLN A 209 46.79 -16.73 -25.84
N ARG A 210 47.30 -16.33 -24.66
CA ARG A 210 47.80 -15.03 -24.19
C ARG A 210 48.38 -14.10 -25.27
N ILE A 211 47.94 -12.84 -25.32
CA ILE A 211 48.71 -11.69 -25.83
C ILE A 211 48.55 -10.54 -24.83
N GLY A 212 49.65 -10.00 -24.34
CA GLY A 212 49.70 -8.75 -23.57
C GLY A 212 50.70 -7.78 -24.21
N PHE A 213 50.62 -6.49 -23.87
CA PHE A 213 51.68 -5.45 -23.75
C PHE A 213 50.98 -4.14 -23.31
N VAL A 214 51.26 -3.58 -22.13
CA VAL A 214 52.25 -2.55 -21.73
C VAL A 214 52.12 -1.21 -22.49
N ALA A 215 52.01 -0.13 -21.71
CA ALA A 215 51.84 1.26 -22.12
C ALA A 215 53.15 1.93 -22.58
N ASP A 216 53.09 2.88 -23.52
CA ASP A 216 53.76 4.18 -23.36
C ASP A 216 53.30 5.29 -24.33
N ARG A 217 53.60 6.54 -23.94
CA ARG A 217 53.24 7.86 -24.49
C ARG A 217 53.87 8.21 -25.86
N HIS A 218 53.19 9.05 -26.68
CA HIS A 218 53.66 10.31 -27.35
C HIS A 218 52.66 10.76 -28.45
N GLY A 219 52.35 12.05 -28.56
CA GLY A 219 51.62 12.65 -29.72
C GLY A 219 52.58 13.04 -30.87
N PRO A 220 52.21 13.86 -31.88
CA PRO A 220 50.91 14.47 -32.21
C PRO A 220 50.48 14.38 -33.72
N SER A 221 49.30 14.98 -34.03
CA SER A 221 48.91 15.68 -35.28
C SER A 221 48.08 14.99 -36.40
N ALA A 222 47.13 15.80 -36.88
CA ALA A 222 46.55 15.95 -38.23
C ALA A 222 45.40 15.02 -38.71
N GLY A 223 44.23 15.65 -38.91
CA GLY A 223 43.62 15.76 -40.25
C GLY A 223 42.55 14.75 -40.70
N GLY A 224 41.28 15.16 -40.61
CA GLY A 224 40.32 15.16 -41.73
C GLY A 224 39.75 13.84 -42.31
N ARG A 225 38.41 13.87 -42.46
CA ARG A 225 37.52 13.16 -43.41
C ARG A 225 36.72 11.96 -42.88
N ASP A 226 35.52 11.91 -43.45
CA ASP A 226 34.29 11.15 -43.16
C ASP A 226 34.42 9.65 -42.86
N PRO A 227 33.42 9.06 -42.17
CA PRO A 227 33.47 7.67 -41.69
C PRO A 227 33.24 6.66 -42.82
N PRO A 228 33.93 5.50 -42.83
CA PRO A 228 33.57 4.38 -43.68
C PRO A 228 32.39 3.58 -43.10
N PRO A 229 31.55 2.96 -43.94
CA PRO A 229 30.42 2.13 -43.53
C PRO A 229 30.87 0.69 -43.17
N ASN A 230 29.98 -0.05 -42.50
CA ASN A 230 30.05 -1.46 -42.09
C ASN A 230 30.68 -1.79 -40.72
N PHE A 231 29.82 -1.75 -39.69
CA PHE A 231 29.89 -2.63 -38.51
C PHE A 231 28.56 -3.40 -38.42
N ALA A 232 28.30 -4.24 -39.42
CA ALA A 232 27.15 -5.14 -39.47
C ALA A 232 27.64 -6.56 -39.77
N SER A 233 28.46 -7.11 -38.88
CA SER A 233 28.76 -8.55 -38.82
C SER A 233 29.66 -8.83 -37.61
N ASN A 234 29.02 -9.01 -36.44
CA ASN A 234 29.45 -9.85 -35.31
C ASN A 234 28.68 -9.43 -34.05
N VAL A 235 27.41 -9.84 -34.01
CA VAL A 235 26.62 -9.92 -32.77
C VAL A 235 26.28 -11.39 -32.56
N PRO A 236 26.54 -12.00 -31.39
CA PRO A 236 26.25 -13.41 -31.15
C PRO A 236 24.75 -13.73 -31.26
N ALA A 237 24.44 -14.84 -31.93
CA ALA A 237 23.10 -15.30 -32.30
C ALA A 237 22.29 -15.92 -31.14
N TRP A 238 22.02 -15.18 -30.07
CA TRP A 238 21.03 -15.57 -29.04
C TRP A 238 19.86 -14.58 -28.89
N ALA A 239 19.82 -13.50 -29.67
CA ALA A 239 18.77 -12.49 -29.62
C ALA A 239 17.96 -12.42 -30.93
N ALA A 240 17.24 -13.49 -31.28
CA ALA A 240 16.24 -13.44 -32.37
C ALA A 240 15.24 -14.61 -32.36
N THR A 241 14.37 -14.77 -31.35
CA THR A 241 13.05 -15.42 -31.58
C THR A 241 12.05 -15.15 -30.46
N THR A 242 11.12 -14.21 -30.66
CA THR A 242 9.80 -14.30 -30.00
C THR A 242 8.76 -13.61 -30.88
N ARG A 243 8.19 -14.38 -31.82
CA ARG A 243 6.94 -14.06 -32.50
C ARG A 243 6.07 -15.31 -32.52
N SER A 244 4.90 -15.16 -31.89
CA SER A 244 3.60 -15.77 -32.24
C SER A 244 3.54 -17.29 -32.45
N LEU A 245 2.84 -17.99 -31.55
CA LEU A 245 2.00 -19.13 -31.92
C LEU A 245 0.96 -19.43 -30.82
N VAL A 246 -0.20 -18.81 -30.99
CA VAL A 246 -1.50 -19.32 -30.54
C VAL A 246 -2.13 -20.03 -31.74
N LEU A 247 -2.86 -21.12 -31.46
CA LEU A 247 -3.64 -21.99 -32.36
C LEU A 247 -2.84 -23.00 -33.19
N SER A 248 -2.87 -24.27 -32.77
CA SER A 248 -3.74 -25.29 -33.39
C SER A 248 -3.39 -26.71 -32.89
N ASN A 249 -4.43 -27.55 -32.80
CA ASN A 249 -4.41 -29.01 -32.73
C ASN A 249 -4.03 -29.69 -31.40
N ALA A 250 -5.07 -29.93 -30.58
CA ALA A 250 -5.29 -31.23 -29.95
C ALA A 250 -6.80 -31.46 -29.70
N LEU A 251 -7.53 -31.81 -30.76
CA LEU A 251 -8.80 -32.53 -30.70
C LEU A 251 -8.57 -33.94 -31.26
N ARG A 252 -9.23 -34.93 -30.62
CA ARG A 252 -9.31 -36.40 -30.83
C ARG A 252 -8.67 -37.12 -29.62
N SER A 253 -9.39 -37.83 -28.76
CA SER A 253 -10.52 -38.74 -28.99
C SER A 253 -11.41 -38.93 -27.73
N PRO A 254 -12.56 -39.62 -27.84
CA PRO A 254 -13.82 -39.26 -27.19
C PRO A 254 -14.19 -40.14 -25.99
N ALA A 255 -15.37 -39.81 -25.43
CA ALA A 255 -16.21 -40.59 -24.52
C ALA A 255 -15.90 -40.49 -23.02
N LEU A 256 -16.63 -39.59 -22.36
CA LEU A 256 -17.51 -39.93 -21.22
C LEU A 256 -18.59 -38.83 -21.11
N THR A 257 -19.62 -39.05 -21.93
CA THR A 257 -21.04 -38.76 -21.76
C THR A 257 -21.45 -37.85 -20.59
N THR A 258 -21.79 -36.61 -20.94
CA THR A 258 -23.04 -35.91 -20.59
C THR A 258 -23.97 -36.60 -19.58
N ALA A 259 -23.79 -36.34 -18.28
CA ALA A 259 -24.83 -36.41 -17.24
C ALA A 259 -24.35 -35.84 -15.88
N ALA A 260 -23.96 -34.56 -15.79
CA ALA A 260 -23.71 -33.94 -14.47
C ALA A 260 -23.92 -32.42 -14.40
N LEU A 261 -24.33 -31.75 -15.50
CA LEU A 261 -24.64 -30.32 -15.52
C LEU A 261 -26.15 -30.09 -15.56
N ALA A 262 -26.84 -30.61 -14.54
CA ALA A 262 -28.24 -30.27 -14.22
C ALA A 262 -28.51 -30.63 -12.76
N ARG A 263 -27.73 -30.06 -11.84
CA ARG A 263 -28.17 -29.91 -10.44
C ARG A 263 -28.09 -28.43 -10.13
N SER A 264 -29.25 -27.78 -10.19
CA SER A 264 -29.48 -26.50 -9.52
C SER A 264 -28.89 -26.58 -8.12
N PRO A 265 -28.17 -25.57 -7.62
CA PRO A 265 -27.85 -25.52 -6.21
C PRO A 265 -29.19 -25.43 -5.49
N GLU A 266 -29.56 -26.49 -4.76
CA GLU A 266 -30.61 -26.40 -3.77
C GLU A 266 -30.27 -25.20 -2.89
N ARG A 267 -31.10 -24.16 -3.00
CA ARG A 267 -31.01 -22.96 -2.18
C ARG A 267 -31.12 -23.44 -0.74
N SER A 268 -29.99 -23.43 -0.02
CA SER A 268 -30.01 -23.37 1.45
C SER A 268 -31.03 -22.31 1.85
N PRO A 269 -31.85 -22.55 2.89
CA PRO A 269 -32.87 -21.60 3.31
C PRO A 269 -32.20 -20.25 3.51
N VAL A 270 -32.68 -19.24 2.77
CA VAL A 270 -32.19 -17.86 2.87
C VAL A 270 -32.31 -17.48 4.34
N ARG A 271 -31.18 -17.44 5.06
CA ARG A 271 -31.14 -16.82 6.38
C ARG A 271 -31.78 -15.44 6.22
N SER A 272 -32.81 -15.15 7.02
CA SER A 272 -33.45 -13.83 7.03
C SER A 272 -32.36 -12.77 7.08
N VAL A 273 -32.32 -11.88 6.09
CA VAL A 273 -31.34 -10.78 6.04
C VAL A 273 -31.56 -9.94 7.29
N THR A 274 -30.63 -9.98 8.22
CA THR A 274 -30.64 -9.09 9.39
C THR A 274 -30.42 -7.67 8.90
N VAL A 275 -31.29 -6.74 9.31
CA VAL A 275 -31.20 -5.32 8.99
C VAL A 275 -31.42 -4.54 10.27
N SER A 276 -30.82 -3.34 10.37
CA SER A 276 -31.14 -2.41 11.45
C SER A 276 -32.65 -2.25 11.57
N PRO A 277 -33.23 -2.38 12.79
CA PRO A 277 -34.68 -2.28 12.98
C PRO A 277 -35.23 -0.88 12.66
N PHE A 278 -34.36 0.13 12.58
CA PHE A 278 -34.73 1.49 12.25
C PHE A 278 -34.59 1.81 10.77
N LEU A 279 -33.87 1.00 9.99
CA LEU A 279 -33.68 1.24 8.55
C LEU A 279 -34.98 0.90 7.81
N THR A 280 -35.61 1.91 7.21
CA THR A 280 -36.91 1.79 6.55
C THR A 280 -36.76 1.50 5.07
N VAL A 281 -36.06 2.39 4.34
CA VAL A 281 -35.92 2.35 2.88
C VAL A 281 -34.56 2.87 2.44
N LEU A 282 -34.19 2.55 1.20
CA LEU A 282 -33.16 3.28 0.46
C LEU A 282 -33.86 4.32 -0.41
N ARG A 283 -33.76 5.61 -0.06
CA ARG A 283 -34.43 6.69 -0.81
C ARG A 283 -33.50 7.30 -1.85
N CYS A 284 -33.99 7.42 -3.08
CA CYS A 284 -33.26 8.11 -4.14
C CYS A 284 -33.21 9.62 -3.89
N ALA A 285 -32.01 10.19 -3.90
CA ALA A 285 -31.82 11.62 -3.73
C ALA A 285 -32.44 12.45 -4.88
N GLU A 286 -32.62 11.88 -6.07
CA GLU A 286 -33.07 12.59 -7.28
C GLU A 286 -34.57 12.46 -7.53
N CYS A 287 -35.12 11.25 -7.45
CA CYS A 287 -36.54 10.99 -7.77
C CYS A 287 -37.39 10.56 -6.57
N ALA A 288 -36.82 10.52 -5.36
CA ALA A 288 -37.47 10.10 -4.13
C ALA A 288 -38.02 8.65 -4.10
N HIS A 289 -37.79 7.85 -5.15
CA HIS A 289 -38.13 6.42 -5.20
C HIS A 289 -37.50 5.68 -4.02
N ALA A 290 -38.24 4.72 -3.47
CA ALA A 290 -37.85 3.94 -2.29
C ALA A 290 -37.53 2.50 -2.71
N ASP A 291 -36.26 2.15 -2.62
CA ASP A 291 -35.75 0.81 -2.85
C ASP A 291 -35.68 0.00 -1.54
N ASP A 292 -35.88 -1.32 -1.63
CA ASP A 292 -35.85 -2.22 -0.48
C ASP A 292 -34.40 -2.43 0.05
N PRO A 293 -34.08 -2.03 1.30
CA PRO A 293 -32.74 -2.16 1.86
C PRO A 293 -32.34 -3.60 2.18
N ARG A 294 -33.27 -4.55 2.14
CA ARG A 294 -33.01 -6.00 2.36
C ARG A 294 -32.49 -6.70 1.11
N ARG A 295 -32.46 -6.00 -0.03
CA ARG A 295 -31.96 -6.53 -1.30
C ARG A 295 -30.61 -5.88 -1.65
N PRO A 296 -29.70 -6.60 -2.33
CA PRO A 296 -28.53 -5.99 -2.92
C PRO A 296 -28.95 -4.89 -3.90
N GLN A 297 -28.54 -3.66 -3.62
CA GLN A 297 -28.85 -2.48 -4.43
C GLN A 297 -27.59 -1.65 -4.62
N THR A 298 -27.38 -1.17 -5.84
CA THR A 298 -26.35 -0.18 -6.13
C THR A 298 -27.04 1.17 -6.34
N VAL A 299 -27.40 1.49 -7.57
CA VAL A 299 -28.11 2.73 -7.91
C VAL A 299 -29.63 2.55 -7.81
N CYS A 300 -30.35 3.67 -7.80
CA CYS A 300 -31.81 3.67 -7.81
C CYS A 300 -32.36 2.88 -9.00
N THR A 301 -33.28 1.96 -8.72
CA THR A 301 -33.89 1.09 -9.74
C THR A 301 -34.77 1.85 -10.74
N HIS A 302 -35.22 3.06 -10.39
CA HIS A 302 -36.06 3.90 -11.25
C HIS A 302 -35.27 4.84 -12.15
N CYS A 303 -34.33 5.62 -11.61
CA CYS A 303 -33.63 6.67 -12.39
C CYS A 303 -32.10 6.52 -12.43
N GLY A 304 -31.53 5.48 -11.80
CA GLY A 304 -30.08 5.28 -11.72
C GLY A 304 -29.36 6.30 -10.83
N GLY A 305 -30.08 7.11 -10.04
CA GLY A 305 -29.50 8.09 -9.12
C GLY A 305 -28.98 7.48 -7.82
N THR A 306 -28.33 8.31 -7.00
CA THR A 306 -27.82 7.95 -5.67
C THR A 306 -28.95 7.55 -4.72
N LEU A 307 -28.77 6.43 -4.03
CA LEU A 307 -29.62 5.97 -2.93
C LEU A 307 -29.00 6.33 -1.57
N LEU A 308 -29.83 6.80 -0.63
CA LEU A 308 -29.45 7.10 0.75
C LEU A 308 -30.29 6.24 1.72
N PRO A 309 -29.70 5.63 2.76
CA PRO A 309 -30.45 4.96 3.82
C PRO A 309 -31.38 5.94 4.55
N GLU A 310 -32.62 5.57 4.82
CA GLU A 310 -33.59 6.37 5.57
C GLU A 310 -34.09 5.61 6.80
N TYR A 311 -34.25 6.32 7.92
CA TYR A 311 -34.55 5.71 9.21
C TYR A 311 -35.88 6.18 9.78
N ASP A 312 -36.53 5.33 10.56
CA ASP A 312 -37.65 5.72 11.42
C ASP A 312 -37.10 6.45 12.65
N THR A 313 -36.90 7.76 12.51
CA THR A 313 -36.41 8.62 13.59
C THR A 313 -37.43 8.78 14.72
N THR A 314 -38.73 8.56 14.46
CA THR A 314 -39.76 8.62 15.50
C THR A 314 -39.63 7.42 16.44
N ALA A 315 -39.53 6.21 15.87
CA ALA A 315 -39.29 5.00 16.65
C ALA A 315 -37.92 5.03 17.36
N MET A 316 -36.92 5.64 16.72
CA MET A 316 -35.58 5.80 17.30
C MET A 316 -35.58 6.78 18.49
N ALA A 317 -36.22 7.94 18.37
CA ALA A 317 -36.30 8.94 19.44
C ALA A 317 -36.99 8.39 20.71
N ALA A 318 -37.92 7.43 20.55
CA ALA A 318 -38.56 6.76 21.68
C ALA A 318 -37.66 5.75 22.41
N ARG A 319 -36.52 5.36 21.85
CA ARG A 319 -35.67 4.24 22.32
C ARG A 319 -34.20 4.60 22.51
N LEU A 320 -33.77 5.78 22.09
CA LEU A 320 -32.38 6.21 22.10
C LEU A 320 -32.26 7.57 22.77
N SER A 321 -31.37 7.67 23.74
CA SER A 321 -30.99 8.93 24.38
C SER A 321 -29.52 9.28 24.13
N LYS A 322 -29.20 10.59 24.23
CA LYS A 322 -27.83 11.11 24.17
C LYS A 322 -26.92 10.43 25.20
N ALA A 323 -27.41 10.23 26.43
CA ALA A 323 -26.67 9.62 27.53
C ALA A 323 -26.32 8.15 27.24
N GLU A 324 -27.22 7.38 26.65
CA GLU A 324 -26.94 5.99 26.26
C GLU A 324 -25.86 5.89 25.18
N VAL A 325 -25.88 6.80 24.19
CA VAL A 325 -24.83 6.85 23.16
C VAL A 325 -23.48 7.26 23.78
N ALA A 326 -23.49 8.22 24.70
CA ALA A 326 -22.30 8.70 25.41
C ALA A 326 -21.67 7.60 26.29
N ALA A 327 -22.48 6.72 26.89
CA ALA A 327 -22.01 5.67 27.79
C ALA A 327 -21.41 4.43 27.07
N ARG A 328 -21.58 4.31 25.75
CA ARG A 328 -21.07 3.18 24.96
C ARG A 328 -19.56 3.28 24.74
N PRO A 329 -18.87 2.14 24.46
CA PRO A 329 -17.50 2.16 23.99
C PRO A 329 -17.32 3.10 22.80
N ARG A 330 -16.20 3.82 22.77
CA ARG A 330 -15.89 4.77 21.70
C ARG A 330 -15.64 4.04 20.38
N GLY A 331 -15.80 4.77 19.27
CA GLY A 331 -15.64 4.26 17.91
C GLY A 331 -16.92 4.38 17.08
N LEU A 332 -16.84 3.99 15.81
CA LEU A 332 -17.92 4.17 14.82
C LEU A 332 -19.24 3.50 15.24
N TRP A 333 -19.17 2.29 15.79
CA TRP A 333 -20.35 1.46 16.06
C TRP A 333 -21.18 1.91 17.26
N ARG A 334 -20.73 2.92 18.00
CA ARG A 334 -21.50 3.50 19.12
C ARG A 334 -22.84 4.11 18.68
N TYR A 335 -22.97 4.47 17.41
CA TYR A 335 -24.16 5.05 16.79
C TYR A 335 -25.01 4.02 16.03
N ALA A 336 -25.01 2.76 16.46
CA ALA A 336 -25.58 1.62 15.73
C ALA A 336 -26.99 1.85 15.16
N GLU A 337 -27.86 2.52 15.90
CA GLU A 337 -29.25 2.81 15.50
C GLU A 337 -29.32 3.75 14.30
N LEU A 338 -28.37 4.67 14.19
CA LEU A 338 -28.17 5.59 13.06
C LEU A 338 -27.31 4.97 11.96
N LEU A 339 -27.10 3.65 11.95
CA LEU A 339 -26.34 2.96 10.91
C LEU A 339 -27.20 1.84 10.28
N PRO A 340 -26.93 1.48 9.00
CA PRO A 340 -27.82 0.58 8.28
C PRO A 340 -27.63 -0.91 8.66
N VAL A 341 -26.81 -1.21 9.67
CA VAL A 341 -26.35 -2.57 10.02
C VAL A 341 -27.12 -3.10 11.23
N GLY A 342 -27.63 -4.32 11.16
CA GLY A 342 -28.38 -4.95 12.25
C GLY A 342 -27.58 -5.93 13.10
N ASP A 343 -26.59 -6.60 12.52
CA ASP A 343 -25.74 -7.62 13.15
C ASP A 343 -24.32 -7.07 13.36
N LEU A 344 -24.16 -6.26 14.41
CA LEU A 344 -22.87 -5.67 14.78
C LEU A 344 -21.81 -6.71 15.15
N ALA A 345 -22.23 -7.90 15.62
CA ALA A 345 -21.29 -8.96 15.99
C ALA A 345 -20.51 -9.51 14.79
N ARG A 346 -21.08 -9.37 13.58
CA ARG A 346 -20.43 -9.76 12.32
C ARG A 346 -19.83 -8.59 11.55
N ALA A 347 -20.00 -7.36 12.03
CA ALA A 347 -19.44 -6.19 11.38
C ALA A 347 -17.91 -6.14 11.58
N PRO A 348 -17.11 -5.95 10.52
CA PRO A 348 -15.67 -5.76 10.68
C PRO A 348 -15.41 -4.45 11.46
N ASN A 349 -14.69 -4.56 12.57
CA ASN A 349 -14.30 -3.44 13.42
C ASN A 349 -12.78 -3.45 13.57
N LEU A 350 -12.13 -2.43 13.02
CA LEU A 350 -10.68 -2.23 13.08
C LEU A 350 -10.30 -1.05 13.98
N GLY A 351 -11.24 -0.58 14.81
CA GLY A 351 -11.05 0.58 15.69
C GLY A 351 -11.28 1.93 15.00
N GLU A 352 -12.03 1.96 13.90
CA GLU A 352 -12.38 3.21 13.22
C GLU A 352 -13.33 4.10 14.02
N GLY A 353 -13.20 5.41 13.79
CA GLY A 353 -13.94 6.43 14.51
C GLY A 353 -13.27 6.90 15.79
N ASP A 354 -14.00 7.73 16.54
CA ASP A 354 -13.49 8.46 17.72
C ASP A 354 -12.16 9.19 17.46
N THR A 355 -12.05 9.77 16.26
CA THR A 355 -10.81 10.42 15.83
C THR A 355 -10.60 11.75 16.55
N PRO A 356 -9.34 12.20 16.74
CA PRO A 356 -9.06 13.44 17.46
C PRO A 356 -9.77 14.67 16.87
N LEU A 357 -10.25 15.53 17.77
CA LEU A 357 -10.74 16.88 17.45
C LEU A 357 -9.77 17.88 18.09
N LEU A 358 -8.92 18.48 17.26
CA LEU A 358 -7.75 19.23 17.69
C LEU A 358 -8.02 20.74 17.58
N PRO A 359 -7.82 21.54 18.65
CA PRO A 359 -7.94 22.99 18.54
C PRO A 359 -6.72 23.57 17.78
N LEU A 360 -6.96 24.34 16.72
CA LEU A 360 -5.91 24.97 15.91
C LEU A 360 -5.59 26.37 16.44
N ARG A 361 -5.01 26.44 17.64
CA ARG A 361 -4.90 27.70 18.40
C ARG A 361 -4.02 28.74 17.71
N ARG A 362 -2.91 28.32 17.11
CA ARG A 362 -1.93 29.24 16.50
C ARG A 362 -2.43 29.75 15.15
N LEU A 363 -3.06 28.88 14.36
CA LEU A 363 -3.74 29.25 13.12
C LEU A 363 -4.93 30.17 13.41
N SER A 364 -5.74 29.87 14.42
CA SER A 364 -6.87 30.72 14.83
C SER A 364 -6.42 32.14 15.13
N ALA A 365 -5.39 32.28 15.99
CA ALA A 365 -4.85 33.58 16.37
C ALA A 365 -4.33 34.39 15.17
N HIS A 366 -3.69 33.72 14.21
CA HIS A 366 -3.21 34.38 13.00
C HIS A 366 -4.33 34.89 12.09
N LEU A 367 -5.42 34.13 11.97
CA LEU A 367 -6.56 34.49 11.13
C LEU A 367 -7.53 35.45 11.83
N GLY A 368 -7.26 35.86 13.07
CA GLY A 368 -8.18 36.67 13.86
C GLY A 368 -9.46 35.92 14.24
N LEU A 369 -9.43 34.59 14.23
CA LEU A 369 -10.54 33.71 14.60
C LEU A 369 -10.34 33.18 16.04
N ARG A 370 -11.44 32.88 16.73
CA ARG A 370 -11.39 32.42 18.13
C ARG A 370 -11.51 30.91 18.30
N ASP A 371 -12.28 30.24 17.44
CA ASP A 371 -12.74 28.86 17.67
C ASP A 371 -12.58 27.96 16.43
N VAL A 372 -11.34 27.70 16.01
CA VAL A 372 -11.03 26.81 14.87
C VAL A 372 -10.51 25.44 15.35
N TRP A 373 -11.09 24.38 14.78
CA TRP A 373 -10.77 23.00 15.10
C TRP A 373 -10.42 22.19 13.85
N LEU A 374 -9.64 21.14 14.03
CA LEU A 374 -9.37 20.11 13.02
C LEU A 374 -9.90 18.77 13.50
N LYS A 375 -10.83 18.18 12.77
CA LYS A 375 -11.22 16.78 12.94
C LYS A 375 -10.24 15.93 12.14
N ASP A 376 -9.35 15.23 12.84
CA ASP A 376 -8.24 14.51 12.22
C ASP A 376 -8.55 13.04 11.94
N GLU A 377 -9.05 12.78 10.74
CA GLU A 377 -9.36 11.42 10.29
C GLU A 377 -8.12 10.59 9.88
N GLY A 378 -6.91 11.16 9.99
CA GLY A 378 -5.65 10.47 9.77
C GLY A 378 -5.36 9.35 10.78
N ALA A 379 -6.03 9.37 11.94
CA ALA A 379 -5.87 8.38 13.01
C ALA A 379 -6.66 7.07 12.80
N ASN A 380 -7.51 6.99 11.76
CA ASN A 380 -8.23 5.76 11.43
C ASN A 380 -7.27 4.61 11.06
N PRO A 381 -7.70 3.33 11.16
CA PRO A 381 -6.84 2.15 10.96
C PRO A 381 -6.14 2.09 9.59
N THR A 382 -6.73 2.71 8.57
CA THR A 382 -6.16 2.75 7.20
C THR A 382 -5.51 4.10 6.87
N GLY A 383 -5.24 4.90 7.91
CA GLY A 383 -4.70 6.26 7.85
C GLY A 383 -5.63 7.29 7.22
N THR A 384 -6.92 6.98 7.00
CA THR A 384 -7.87 7.91 6.36
C THR A 384 -9.30 7.66 6.78
N PHE A 385 -10.14 8.68 6.62
CA PHE A 385 -11.58 8.58 6.88
C PHE A 385 -12.26 7.45 6.11
N LYS A 386 -11.68 6.98 4.98
CA LYS A 386 -12.22 5.89 4.12
C LYS A 386 -12.55 4.63 4.90
N ALA A 387 -11.83 4.36 5.99
CA ALA A 387 -12.13 3.31 6.96
C ALA A 387 -13.61 3.28 7.36
N ARG A 388 -14.18 4.40 7.79
CA ARG A 388 -15.57 4.48 8.25
C ARG A 388 -16.60 4.00 7.24
N GLY A 389 -16.43 4.43 5.98
CA GLY A 389 -17.35 4.04 4.90
C GLY A 389 -17.17 2.59 4.47
N ALA A 390 -15.93 2.09 4.52
CA ALA A 390 -15.63 0.68 4.25
C ALA A 390 -16.20 -0.24 5.34
N ALA A 391 -16.10 0.15 6.61
CA ALA A 391 -16.67 -0.58 7.74
C ALA A 391 -18.17 -0.87 7.55
N VAL A 392 -18.96 0.19 7.33
CA VAL A 392 -20.40 0.08 7.14
C VAL A 392 -20.76 -0.61 5.82
N GLY A 393 -20.07 -0.28 4.73
CA GLY A 393 -20.33 -0.88 3.42
C GLY A 393 -20.05 -2.39 3.37
N VAL A 394 -18.93 -2.84 3.96
CA VAL A 394 -18.59 -4.27 4.05
C VAL A 394 -19.51 -4.99 5.04
N ALA A 395 -19.86 -4.38 6.18
CA ALA A 395 -20.85 -4.94 7.09
C ALA A 395 -22.19 -5.21 6.39
N ARG A 396 -22.68 -4.26 5.58
CA ARG A 396 -23.89 -4.48 4.79
C ARG A 396 -23.73 -5.50 3.70
N ALA A 397 -22.58 -5.55 3.03
CA ALA A 397 -22.30 -6.62 2.09
C ALA A 397 -22.43 -8.01 2.75
N LEU A 398 -21.90 -8.18 3.96
CA LEU A 398 -21.98 -9.44 4.70
C LEU A 398 -23.42 -9.84 5.07
N GLU A 399 -24.25 -8.87 5.50
CA GLU A 399 -25.66 -9.09 5.84
C GLU A 399 -26.50 -9.44 4.61
N LEU A 400 -26.19 -8.83 3.46
CA LEU A 400 -26.81 -9.12 2.17
C LEU A 400 -26.30 -10.43 1.52
N GLY A 401 -25.41 -11.16 2.19
CA GLY A 401 -24.87 -12.42 1.70
C GLY A 401 -23.83 -12.28 0.58
N LEU A 402 -23.31 -11.07 0.36
CA LEU A 402 -22.29 -10.79 -0.65
C LEU A 402 -20.91 -11.23 -0.15
N ARG A 403 -20.12 -11.81 -1.05
CA ARG A 403 -18.77 -12.35 -0.77
C ARG A 403 -17.69 -11.91 -1.77
N GLU A 404 -18.12 -11.34 -2.89
CA GLU A 404 -17.27 -10.89 -4.00
C GLU A 404 -17.62 -9.43 -4.31
N LEU A 405 -16.71 -8.52 -3.98
CA LEU A 405 -16.90 -7.07 -4.14
C LEU A 405 -15.93 -6.52 -5.18
N ALA A 406 -16.32 -5.48 -5.90
CA ALA A 406 -15.46 -4.83 -6.88
C ALA A 406 -15.48 -3.32 -6.76
N ILE A 407 -14.30 -2.68 -6.78
CA ILE A 407 -14.17 -1.23 -6.63
C ILE A 407 -13.22 -0.63 -7.68
N PRO A 408 -13.66 0.39 -8.44
CA PRO A 408 -12.77 1.23 -9.21
C PRO A 408 -12.27 2.38 -8.32
N THR A 409 -10.96 2.55 -8.25
CA THR A 409 -10.35 3.58 -7.40
C THR A 409 -9.01 4.05 -7.94
N ALA A 410 -8.67 5.31 -7.68
CA ALA A 410 -7.32 5.86 -7.86
C ALA A 410 -6.77 6.43 -6.55
N GLY A 411 -7.37 6.05 -5.42
CA GLY A 411 -7.14 6.69 -4.12
C GLY A 411 -7.39 5.77 -2.93
N ASN A 412 -7.39 6.38 -1.74
CA ASN A 412 -7.51 5.74 -0.42
C ASN A 412 -8.74 4.82 -0.22
N ALA A 413 -9.74 4.89 -1.11
CA ALA A 413 -10.88 3.98 -1.05
C ALA A 413 -10.46 2.51 -1.31
N GLY A 414 -9.45 2.28 -2.15
CA GLY A 414 -8.93 0.94 -2.42
C GLY A 414 -8.37 0.31 -1.15
N SER A 415 -7.43 1.00 -0.51
CA SER A 415 -6.80 0.54 0.74
C SER A 415 -7.81 0.26 1.84
N ALA A 416 -8.78 1.15 2.02
CA ALA A 416 -9.78 0.98 3.05
C ALA A 416 -10.69 -0.21 2.77
N TRP A 417 -11.26 -0.32 1.56
CA TRP A 417 -12.09 -1.48 1.25
C TRP A 417 -11.31 -2.79 1.32
N ALA A 418 -10.04 -2.80 0.93
CA ALA A 418 -9.17 -3.98 1.02
C ALA A 418 -8.98 -4.41 2.48
N ALA A 419 -8.69 -3.47 3.39
CA ALA A 419 -8.52 -3.77 4.82
C ALA A 419 -9.77 -4.40 5.43
N TYR A 420 -10.96 -3.82 5.17
CA TYR A 420 -12.20 -4.31 5.74
C TYR A 420 -12.70 -5.60 5.06
N ALA A 421 -12.45 -5.77 3.76
CA ALA A 421 -12.72 -7.02 3.07
C ALA A 421 -11.86 -8.16 3.64
N ALA A 422 -10.57 -7.92 3.89
CA ALA A 422 -9.68 -8.87 4.54
C ALA A 422 -10.16 -9.24 5.95
N ALA A 423 -10.52 -8.24 6.76
CA ALA A 423 -11.05 -8.45 8.11
C ALA A 423 -12.37 -9.26 8.11
N ALA A 424 -13.18 -9.09 7.06
CA ALA A 424 -14.46 -9.77 6.88
C ALA A 424 -14.36 -11.15 6.19
N GLY A 425 -13.20 -11.53 5.66
CA GLY A 425 -13.04 -12.73 4.82
C GLY A 425 -13.84 -12.64 3.51
N VAL A 426 -13.91 -11.44 2.92
CA VAL A 426 -14.60 -11.14 1.66
C VAL A 426 -13.55 -10.89 0.58
N THR A 427 -13.76 -11.43 -0.62
CA THR A 427 -12.89 -11.15 -1.75
C THR A 427 -13.16 -9.75 -2.28
N LEU A 428 -12.10 -8.97 -2.50
CA LEU A 428 -12.19 -7.66 -3.12
C LEU A 428 -11.36 -7.61 -4.40
N HIS A 429 -12.02 -7.30 -5.51
CA HIS A 429 -11.40 -6.94 -6.77
C HIS A 429 -11.22 -5.43 -6.86
N VAL A 430 -9.97 -4.98 -6.95
CA VAL A 430 -9.65 -3.56 -7.05
C VAL A 430 -9.11 -3.29 -8.45
N VAL A 431 -9.77 -2.40 -9.18
CA VAL A 431 -9.26 -1.92 -10.46
C VAL A 431 -8.80 -0.48 -10.30
N MET A 432 -7.56 -0.19 -10.68
CA MET A 432 -6.96 1.12 -10.48
C MET A 432 -6.04 1.55 -11.62
N PRO A 433 -5.88 2.86 -11.88
CA PRO A 433 -4.86 3.36 -12.81
C PRO A 433 -3.45 2.97 -12.40
N VAL A 434 -2.56 2.77 -13.39
CA VAL A 434 -1.12 2.59 -13.16
C VAL A 434 -0.51 3.77 -12.40
N GLU A 435 -1.05 4.98 -12.54
CA GLU A 435 -0.56 6.18 -11.83
C GLU A 435 -1.06 6.31 -10.39
N THR A 436 -1.83 5.33 -9.87
CA THR A 436 -2.26 5.34 -8.47
C THR A 436 -1.03 5.36 -7.55
N PRO A 437 -1.00 6.18 -6.47
CA PRO A 437 0.15 6.25 -5.59
C PRO A 437 0.55 4.89 -5.01
N GLU A 438 1.85 4.60 -4.99
CA GLU A 438 2.38 3.29 -4.58
C GLU A 438 1.94 2.85 -3.17
N PRO A 439 1.85 3.72 -2.14
CA PRO A 439 1.34 3.31 -0.83
C PRO A 439 -0.07 2.70 -0.89
N ILE A 440 -0.94 3.19 -1.77
CA ILE A 440 -2.30 2.66 -1.93
C ILE A 440 -2.26 1.28 -2.59
N LYS A 441 -1.43 1.11 -3.63
CA LYS A 441 -1.26 -0.19 -4.30
C LYS A 441 -0.70 -1.24 -3.35
N ALA A 442 0.33 -0.87 -2.60
CA ALA A 442 0.99 -1.71 -1.62
C ALA A 442 0.01 -2.17 -0.53
N GLU A 443 -0.79 -1.25 0.04
CA GLU A 443 -1.82 -1.60 1.01
C GLU A 443 -2.86 -2.56 0.43
N CYS A 444 -3.39 -2.30 -0.76
CA CYS A 444 -4.39 -3.19 -1.39
C CYS A 444 -3.85 -4.63 -1.53
N ARG A 445 -2.60 -4.77 -2.02
CA ARG A 445 -1.94 -6.08 -2.16
C ARG A 445 -1.66 -6.74 -0.82
N ALA A 446 -1.19 -5.97 0.18
CA ALA A 446 -0.88 -6.47 1.51
C ALA A 446 -2.13 -7.01 2.22
N TYR A 447 -3.29 -6.38 2.00
CA TYR A 447 -4.58 -6.88 2.49
C TYR A 447 -5.15 -8.03 1.65
N GLY A 448 -4.47 -8.48 0.59
CA GLY A 448 -4.89 -9.64 -0.21
C GLY A 448 -5.98 -9.34 -1.24
N ALA A 449 -6.19 -8.07 -1.61
CA ALA A 449 -7.12 -7.74 -2.69
C ALA A 449 -6.58 -8.18 -4.06
N ASP A 450 -7.47 -8.58 -4.96
CA ASP A 450 -7.15 -8.85 -6.37
C ASP A 450 -7.00 -7.52 -7.12
N VAL A 451 -5.75 -7.07 -7.27
CA VAL A 451 -5.41 -5.78 -7.87
C VAL A 451 -5.18 -5.91 -9.36
N THR A 452 -6.04 -5.26 -10.16
CA THR A 452 -5.84 -5.07 -11.60
C THR A 452 -5.46 -3.62 -11.89
N GLU A 453 -4.30 -3.41 -12.51
CA GLU A 453 -3.89 -2.09 -13.00
C GLU A 453 -4.32 -1.86 -14.44
N VAL A 454 -4.81 -0.65 -14.74
CA VAL A 454 -5.21 -0.24 -16.10
C VAL A 454 -4.42 0.98 -16.55
N ARG A 455 -4.05 1.02 -17.83
CA ARG A 455 -3.53 2.24 -18.46
C ARG A 455 -4.72 3.16 -18.74
N GLY A 456 -4.71 4.36 -18.16
CA GLY A 456 -5.82 5.32 -18.26
C GLY A 456 -6.15 5.95 -16.91
N VAL A 457 -7.36 6.50 -16.79
CA VAL A 457 -7.82 7.21 -15.59
C VAL A 457 -8.89 6.40 -14.83
N ILE A 458 -9.38 6.92 -13.72
CA ILE A 458 -10.36 6.24 -12.86
C ILE A 458 -11.65 5.82 -13.60
N SER A 459 -12.05 6.55 -14.64
CA SER A 459 -13.22 6.15 -15.45
C SER A 459 -12.97 4.87 -16.25
N ASP A 460 -11.74 4.61 -16.69
CA ASP A 460 -11.39 3.38 -17.41
C ASP A 460 -11.42 2.18 -16.45
N ALA A 461 -10.89 2.36 -15.23
CA ALA A 461 -11.05 1.38 -14.15
C ALA A 461 -12.54 1.09 -13.88
N GLY A 462 -13.38 2.12 -13.88
CA GLY A 462 -14.84 1.99 -13.72
C GLY A 462 -15.51 1.15 -14.82
N ARG A 463 -15.08 1.29 -16.08
CA ARG A 463 -15.59 0.47 -17.19
C ARG A 463 -15.20 -1.00 -17.03
N VAL A 464 -13.96 -1.27 -16.62
CA VAL A 464 -13.48 -2.64 -16.36
C VAL A 464 -14.24 -3.28 -15.20
N VAL A 465 -14.47 -2.54 -14.10
CA VAL A 465 -15.30 -3.04 -12.99
C VAL A 465 -16.71 -3.35 -13.46
N ALA A 466 -17.37 -2.44 -14.18
CA ALA A 466 -18.72 -2.66 -14.67
C ALA A 466 -18.82 -3.92 -15.55
N ALA A 467 -17.87 -4.12 -16.47
CA ALA A 467 -17.81 -5.30 -17.33
C ALA A 467 -17.61 -6.59 -16.53
N ARG A 468 -16.70 -6.58 -15.53
CA ARG A 468 -16.42 -7.76 -14.70
C ARG A 468 -17.54 -8.08 -13.71
N CYS A 469 -18.20 -7.07 -13.14
CA CYS A 469 -19.39 -7.29 -12.31
C CYS A 469 -20.51 -7.97 -13.12
N ALA A 470 -20.73 -7.52 -14.37
CA ALA A 470 -21.71 -8.14 -15.26
C ALA A 470 -21.35 -9.60 -15.62
N ALA A 471 -20.05 -9.89 -15.83
CA ALA A 471 -19.58 -11.21 -16.23
C ALA A 471 -19.52 -12.23 -15.07
N HIS A 472 -19.17 -11.78 -13.85
CA HIS A 472 -18.85 -12.66 -12.72
C HIS A 472 -19.85 -12.55 -11.55
N GLY A 473 -20.82 -11.63 -11.61
CA GLY A 473 -21.78 -11.42 -10.54
C GLY A 473 -21.21 -10.71 -9.30
N TRP A 474 -20.07 -10.04 -9.43
CA TRP A 474 -19.49 -9.25 -8.35
C TRP A 474 -20.35 -8.03 -8.01
N PHE A 475 -20.33 -7.61 -6.76
CA PHE A 475 -21.08 -6.44 -6.33
C PHE A 475 -20.24 -5.16 -6.47
N ASP A 476 -20.73 -4.21 -7.27
CA ASP A 476 -20.06 -2.93 -7.53
C ASP A 476 -20.17 -2.01 -6.29
N VAL A 477 -19.03 -1.78 -5.63
CA VAL A 477 -18.90 -0.85 -4.50
C VAL A 477 -18.24 0.47 -4.93
N SER A 478 -18.52 0.92 -6.15
CA SER A 478 -18.15 2.25 -6.62
C SER A 478 -18.69 3.34 -5.70
N THR A 479 -17.93 4.43 -5.59
CA THR A 479 -18.28 5.57 -4.73
C THR A 479 -19.64 6.15 -5.12
N MET A 480 -20.55 6.22 -4.14
CA MET A 480 -21.95 6.69 -4.27
C MET A 480 -22.87 5.84 -5.17
N LYS A 481 -22.36 4.76 -5.75
CA LYS A 481 -23.23 3.69 -6.26
C LYS A 481 -23.56 2.70 -5.17
N GLU A 482 -22.66 2.37 -4.26
CA GLU A 482 -23.02 1.58 -3.08
C GLU A 482 -23.63 2.52 -2.01
N PRO A 483 -24.84 2.22 -1.49
CA PRO A 483 -25.64 3.19 -0.76
C PRO A 483 -25.29 3.35 0.71
N TYR A 484 -24.59 2.41 1.34
CA TYR A 484 -24.43 2.33 2.79
C TYR A 484 -23.19 3.06 3.30
N ARG A 485 -22.11 3.19 2.52
CA ARG A 485 -20.88 3.88 2.97
C ARG A 485 -21.09 5.32 3.46
N VAL A 486 -22.13 6.00 2.96
CA VAL A 486 -22.43 7.38 3.32
C VAL A 486 -22.73 7.49 4.81
N ASP A 487 -23.33 6.44 5.39
CA ASP A 487 -23.67 6.39 6.81
C ASP A 487 -22.46 6.07 7.69
N GLY A 488 -21.48 5.34 7.16
CA GLY A 488 -20.16 5.31 7.77
C GLY A 488 -19.52 6.70 7.82
N LYS A 489 -19.69 7.53 6.79
CA LYS A 489 -19.18 8.91 6.80
C LYS A 489 -19.97 9.85 7.70
N LYS A 490 -21.26 9.60 7.84
CA LYS A 490 -22.18 10.33 8.71
C LYS A 490 -21.69 10.39 10.15
N THR A 491 -21.01 9.34 10.63
CA THR A 491 -20.48 9.32 12.00
C THR A 491 -19.43 10.39 12.28
N MET A 492 -18.79 10.98 11.25
CA MET A 492 -17.95 12.17 11.46
C MET A 492 -18.78 13.35 11.96
N GLY A 493 -19.98 13.55 11.42
CA GLY A 493 -20.93 14.57 11.88
C GLY A 493 -21.46 14.26 13.27
N LEU A 494 -21.81 13.00 13.54
CA LEU A 494 -22.27 12.56 14.88
C LEU A 494 -21.21 12.83 15.96
N GLU A 495 -19.96 12.43 15.70
CA GLU A 495 -18.85 12.66 16.64
C GLU A 495 -18.56 14.15 16.86
N LEU A 496 -18.69 14.97 15.82
CA LEU A 496 -18.47 16.42 15.95
C LEU A 496 -19.52 17.06 16.85
N VAL A 497 -20.78 16.75 16.60
CA VAL A 497 -21.90 17.29 17.38
C VAL A 497 -21.80 16.83 18.83
N GLU A 498 -21.56 15.54 19.06
CA GLU A 498 -21.39 15.02 20.41
C GLU A 498 -20.18 15.64 21.13
N ALA A 499 -19.04 15.80 20.46
CA ALA A 499 -17.84 16.40 21.07
C ALA A 499 -18.05 17.87 21.49
N PHE A 500 -19.02 18.55 20.87
CA PHE A 500 -19.46 19.90 21.23
C PHE A 500 -20.74 19.89 22.07
N ASP A 501 -20.98 18.85 22.86
CA ASP A 501 -22.14 18.73 23.75
C ASP A 501 -23.49 18.92 23.03
N TRP A 502 -23.58 18.32 21.85
CA TRP A 502 -24.75 18.40 20.97
C TRP A 502 -25.03 19.81 20.42
N ASP A 503 -24.01 20.68 20.41
CA ASP A 503 -24.04 22.00 19.79
C ASP A 503 -23.19 22.01 18.49
N PRO A 504 -23.81 21.87 17.31
CA PRO A 504 -23.09 21.74 16.06
C PRO A 504 -22.23 22.98 15.74
N PRO A 505 -21.12 22.85 15.00
CA PRO A 505 -20.30 23.99 14.61
C PRO A 505 -21.08 24.94 13.67
N ASP A 506 -20.72 26.22 13.68
CA ASP A 506 -21.35 27.20 12.79
C ASP A 506 -20.89 27.03 11.34
N VAL A 507 -19.63 26.64 11.12
CA VAL A 507 -19.04 26.43 9.80
C VAL A 507 -18.23 25.14 9.75
N LEU A 508 -18.41 24.34 8.70
CA LEU A 508 -17.62 23.13 8.47
C LEU A 508 -17.06 23.11 7.05
N LEU A 509 -15.73 23.08 6.95
CA LEU A 509 -15.01 22.99 5.69
C LEU A 509 -14.67 21.52 5.40
N TYR A 510 -15.05 21.06 4.21
CA TYR A 510 -14.82 19.69 3.77
C TYR A 510 -14.15 19.62 2.39
N PRO A 511 -13.06 18.84 2.24
CA PRO A 511 -12.35 18.71 0.97
C PRO A 511 -13.14 17.78 0.05
N THR A 512 -13.62 18.34 -1.06
CA THR A 512 -14.67 17.78 -1.89
C THR A 512 -14.14 17.23 -3.20
N GLY A 513 -13.74 15.96 -3.18
CA GLY A 513 -13.68 15.13 -4.38
C GLY A 513 -15.08 14.59 -4.70
N GLY A 514 -15.36 13.36 -4.29
CA GLY A 514 -16.67 12.72 -4.50
C GLY A 514 -17.81 13.21 -3.57
N GLY A 515 -17.53 14.03 -2.55
CA GLY A 515 -18.53 14.65 -1.66
C GLY A 515 -19.24 13.74 -0.65
N VAL A 516 -18.90 12.45 -0.56
CA VAL A 516 -19.56 11.49 0.37
C VAL A 516 -19.54 11.95 1.82
N GLY A 517 -18.41 12.51 2.30
CA GLY A 517 -18.29 12.99 3.67
C GLY A 517 -19.18 14.20 3.95
N LEU A 518 -19.21 15.19 3.05
CA LEU A 518 -20.12 16.34 3.13
C LEU A 518 -21.58 15.90 3.19
N ILE A 519 -21.97 14.94 2.34
CA ILE A 519 -23.35 14.39 2.34
C ILE A 519 -23.64 13.66 3.65
N GLY A 520 -22.70 12.83 4.13
CA GLY A 520 -22.84 12.13 5.41
C GLY A 520 -22.99 13.09 6.57
N ILE A 521 -22.16 14.14 6.65
CA ILE A 521 -22.22 15.14 7.72
C ILE A 521 -23.55 15.89 7.68
N TRP A 522 -24.00 16.35 6.51
CA TRP A 522 -25.32 16.97 6.35
C TRP A 522 -26.44 16.03 6.84
N LYS A 523 -26.39 14.76 6.42
CA LYS A 523 -27.35 13.73 6.82
C LYS A 523 -27.36 13.51 8.34
N ALA A 524 -26.19 13.55 8.99
CA ALA A 524 -26.08 13.46 10.45
C ALA A 524 -26.87 14.60 11.11
N MET A 525 -26.68 15.83 10.64
CA MET A 525 -27.35 17.00 11.19
C MET A 525 -28.88 16.93 11.02
N GLU A 526 -29.35 16.52 9.84
CA GLU A 526 -30.78 16.36 9.58
C GLU A 526 -31.42 15.27 10.46
N GLU A 527 -30.75 14.13 10.62
CA GLU A 527 -31.25 13.04 11.47
C GLU A 527 -31.23 13.40 12.95
N LEU A 528 -30.16 14.05 13.44
CA LEU A 528 -30.09 14.53 14.82
C LEU A 528 -31.16 15.60 15.10
N ALA A 529 -31.45 16.46 14.13
CA ALA A 529 -32.55 17.41 14.25
C ALA A 529 -33.91 16.70 14.24
N ALA A 530 -34.10 15.68 13.41
CA ALA A 530 -35.31 14.87 13.39
C ALA A 530 -35.52 14.05 14.68
N LEU A 531 -34.44 13.72 15.41
CA LEU A 531 -34.48 13.15 16.76
C LEU A 531 -34.77 14.20 17.85
N GLY A 532 -34.81 15.49 17.51
CA GLY A 532 -34.95 16.60 18.47
C GLY A 532 -33.70 16.82 19.32
N TRP A 533 -32.54 16.34 18.89
CA TRP A 533 -31.30 16.44 19.67
C TRP A 533 -30.56 17.75 19.43
N ILE A 534 -30.72 18.35 18.25
CA ILE A 534 -30.10 19.61 17.86
C ILE A 534 -31.07 20.47 17.04
N ASP A 535 -30.77 21.75 16.90
CA ASP A 535 -31.48 22.62 15.97
C ASP A 535 -31.02 22.40 14.52
N ALA A 536 -32.00 22.24 13.63
CA ALA A 536 -31.73 22.08 12.20
C ALA A 536 -31.07 23.35 11.61
N LYS A 537 -30.20 23.15 10.61
CA LYS A 537 -29.72 24.19 9.67
C LYS A 537 -28.80 25.28 10.26
N ARG A 538 -28.18 25.06 11.42
CA ARG A 538 -27.19 26.00 11.97
C ARG A 538 -25.84 25.95 11.23
N THR A 539 -25.38 24.76 10.85
CA THR A 539 -24.04 24.59 10.26
C THR A 539 -24.02 24.93 8.77
N ARG A 540 -23.19 25.91 8.39
CA ARG A 540 -22.86 26.21 6.99
C ARG A 540 -21.78 25.25 6.50
N LEU A 541 -22.08 24.49 5.44
CA LEU A 541 -21.12 23.56 4.84
C LEU A 541 -20.34 24.22 3.71
N VAL A 542 -19.02 24.05 3.70
CA VAL A 542 -18.14 24.58 2.67
C VAL A 542 -17.47 23.44 1.90
N ALA A 543 -17.68 23.41 0.59
CA ALA A 543 -16.99 22.48 -0.30
C ALA A 543 -15.68 23.09 -0.80
N VAL A 544 -14.53 22.47 -0.50
CA VAL A 544 -13.22 22.92 -0.99
C VAL A 544 -12.72 21.99 -2.10
N GLN A 545 -12.37 22.52 -3.27
CA GLN A 545 -11.84 21.74 -4.39
C GLN A 545 -10.48 22.28 -4.86
N ALA A 546 -9.70 21.42 -5.51
CA ALA A 546 -8.47 21.87 -6.17
C ALA A 546 -8.82 22.67 -7.43
N ALA A 547 -8.10 23.76 -7.71
CA ALA A 547 -8.39 24.66 -8.82
C ALA A 547 -8.37 23.96 -10.19
N GLY A 548 -7.49 22.97 -10.38
CA GLY A 548 -7.43 22.17 -11.61
C GLY A 548 -8.48 21.06 -11.71
N CYS A 549 -9.37 20.91 -10.72
CA CYS A 549 -10.48 19.96 -10.75
C CYS A 549 -11.63 20.44 -9.83
N ARG A 550 -12.36 21.48 -10.27
CA ARG A 550 -13.35 22.21 -9.44
C ARG A 550 -14.81 22.22 -9.95
N PRO A 551 -15.37 21.10 -10.42
CA PRO A 551 -16.69 21.07 -11.06
C PRO A 551 -17.85 21.55 -10.17
N ILE A 552 -17.77 21.38 -8.85
CA ILE A 552 -18.79 21.85 -7.90
C ILE A 552 -18.66 23.35 -7.69
N VAL A 553 -17.43 23.89 -7.60
CA VAL A 553 -17.20 25.33 -7.46
C VAL A 553 -17.78 26.08 -8.66
N ASP A 554 -17.46 25.63 -9.88
CA ASP A 554 -17.93 26.27 -11.11
C ASP A 554 -19.47 26.23 -11.23
N ALA A 555 -20.08 25.09 -10.88
CA ALA A 555 -21.53 24.93 -10.91
C ALA A 555 -22.25 25.72 -9.81
N PHE A 556 -21.64 25.84 -8.63
CA PHE A 556 -22.19 26.63 -7.53
C PHE A 556 -22.16 28.12 -7.88
N ALA A 557 -21.03 28.62 -8.38
CA ALA A 557 -20.84 30.02 -8.76
C ALA A 557 -21.80 30.49 -9.86
N THR A 558 -22.13 29.61 -10.81
CA THR A 558 -23.06 29.90 -11.91
C THR A 558 -24.53 29.65 -11.57
N GLY A 559 -24.84 29.17 -10.37
CA GLY A 559 -26.21 28.81 -9.99
C GLY A 559 -26.75 27.54 -10.67
N ALA A 560 -25.90 26.78 -11.38
CA ALA A 560 -26.31 25.61 -12.15
C ALA A 560 -26.88 24.49 -11.25
N ALA A 561 -27.89 23.76 -11.73
CA ALA A 561 -28.45 22.62 -11.00
C ALA A 561 -27.54 21.38 -11.00
N SER A 562 -26.61 21.30 -11.96
CA SER A 562 -25.68 20.18 -12.13
C SER A 562 -24.29 20.67 -12.50
N ALA A 563 -23.28 19.91 -12.11
CA ALA A 563 -21.90 20.16 -12.48
C ALA A 563 -21.57 19.56 -13.85
N GLN A 564 -20.62 20.20 -14.54
CA GLN A 564 -20.07 19.68 -15.79
C GLN A 564 -18.80 18.89 -15.51
N ARG A 565 -18.51 17.93 -16.38
CA ARG A 565 -17.29 17.13 -16.28
C ARG A 565 -16.08 17.97 -16.67
N VAL A 566 -15.05 17.99 -15.82
CA VAL A 566 -13.74 18.53 -16.17
C VAL A 566 -13.02 17.56 -17.13
N ALA A 567 -12.54 18.08 -18.28
CA ALA A 567 -11.92 17.26 -19.32
C ALA A 567 -10.54 16.72 -18.93
N ASP A 568 -9.67 17.57 -18.39
CA ASP A 568 -8.31 17.21 -17.96
C ASP A 568 -8.07 17.63 -16.50
N PRO A 569 -8.55 16.84 -15.53
CA PRO A 569 -8.45 17.20 -14.12
C PRO A 569 -7.02 17.02 -13.59
N GLN A 570 -6.41 18.08 -13.10
CA GLN A 570 -5.04 18.07 -12.58
C GLN A 570 -4.99 18.57 -11.13
N THR A 571 -4.30 17.83 -10.26
CA THR A 571 -3.97 18.26 -8.89
C THR A 571 -3.05 17.25 -8.20
N ILE A 572 -2.21 17.71 -7.27
CA ILE A 572 -1.46 16.87 -6.33
C ILE A 572 -2.34 16.14 -5.31
N ALA A 573 -3.53 16.64 -5.05
CA ALA A 573 -4.46 16.07 -4.08
C ALA A 573 -5.31 15.00 -4.77
N ALA A 574 -4.80 13.76 -4.86
CA ALA A 574 -5.44 12.67 -5.60
C ALA A 574 -6.92 12.44 -5.20
N GLY A 575 -7.27 12.61 -3.92
CA GLY A 575 -8.64 12.51 -3.43
C GLY A 575 -9.59 13.61 -3.91
N LEU A 576 -9.07 14.75 -4.39
CA LEU A 576 -9.82 15.86 -4.98
C LEU A 576 -9.94 15.77 -6.51
N ARG A 577 -9.17 14.89 -7.17
CA ARG A 577 -9.17 14.71 -8.63
C ARG A 577 -10.37 13.89 -9.13
N VAL A 578 -11.57 14.43 -8.92
CA VAL A 578 -12.86 13.83 -9.32
C VAL A 578 -13.54 14.74 -10.34
N PRO A 579 -13.39 14.48 -11.66
CA PRO A 579 -13.86 15.39 -12.71
C PRO A 579 -15.38 15.57 -12.76
N LEU A 580 -16.16 14.59 -12.29
CA LEU A 580 -17.60 14.72 -12.08
C LEU A 580 -18.04 13.82 -10.92
N PRO A 581 -18.36 14.37 -9.73
CA PRO A 581 -18.90 13.59 -8.62
C PRO A 581 -20.26 13.00 -8.99
N PHE A 582 -20.51 11.72 -8.67
CA PHE A 582 -21.77 11.05 -9.00
C PHE A 582 -22.98 11.76 -8.37
N ALA A 583 -22.86 12.15 -7.10
CA ALA A 583 -23.90 12.85 -6.34
C ALA A 583 -23.80 14.39 -6.43
N HIS A 584 -23.23 14.95 -7.50
CA HIS A 584 -22.99 16.41 -7.62
C HIS A 584 -24.23 17.28 -7.42
N ARG A 585 -25.41 16.85 -7.91
CA ARG A 585 -26.67 17.58 -7.73
C ARG A 585 -27.09 17.67 -6.26
N LEU A 586 -26.90 16.58 -5.50
CA LEU A 586 -27.14 16.56 -4.07
C LEU A 586 -26.15 17.46 -3.33
N ILE A 587 -24.86 17.45 -3.67
CA ILE A 587 -23.86 18.35 -3.08
C ILE A 587 -24.28 19.82 -3.28
N LEU A 588 -24.67 20.21 -4.50
CA LEU A 588 -25.11 21.58 -4.79
C LEU A 588 -26.38 21.98 -4.01
N ARG A 589 -27.35 21.07 -3.88
CA ARG A 589 -28.55 21.29 -3.05
C ARG A 589 -28.20 21.48 -1.59
N ILE A 590 -27.31 20.64 -1.05
CA ILE A 590 -26.86 20.73 0.35
C ILE A 590 -26.20 22.08 0.61
N LEU A 591 -25.22 22.48 -0.21
CA LEU A 591 -24.53 23.76 -0.05
C LEU A 591 -25.52 24.94 -0.02
N ARG A 592 -26.55 24.93 -0.88
CA ARG A 592 -27.58 25.97 -0.88
C ARG A 592 -28.48 25.90 0.35
N ALA A 593 -28.93 24.70 0.73
CA ALA A 593 -29.82 24.48 1.86
C ALA A 593 -29.17 24.89 3.19
N THR A 594 -27.87 24.68 3.33
CA THR A 594 -27.09 25.06 4.52
C THR A 594 -26.58 26.50 4.47
N ARG A 595 -26.93 27.31 3.45
CA ARG A 595 -26.33 28.63 3.20
C ARG A 595 -24.80 28.60 3.20
N GLY A 596 -24.26 27.51 2.69
CA GLY A 596 -22.85 27.23 2.54
C GLY A 596 -22.26 27.84 1.28
N THR A 597 -21.02 27.47 0.96
CA THR A 597 -20.32 27.96 -0.23
C THR A 597 -19.34 26.93 -0.78
N ALA A 598 -18.72 27.24 -1.93
CA ALA A 598 -17.69 26.42 -2.55
C ALA A 598 -16.45 27.26 -2.87
N VAL A 599 -15.26 26.73 -2.53
CA VAL A 599 -13.98 27.44 -2.69
C VAL A 599 -13.02 26.55 -3.48
N ALA A 600 -12.30 27.16 -4.42
CA ALA A 600 -11.21 26.51 -5.14
C ALA A 600 -9.86 26.99 -4.61
N VAL A 601 -8.89 26.07 -4.47
CA VAL A 601 -7.51 26.38 -4.06
C VAL A 601 -6.51 25.71 -5.01
N SER A 602 -5.42 26.39 -5.34
CA SER A 602 -4.35 25.90 -6.20
C SER A 602 -3.47 24.86 -5.50
N ASP A 603 -2.75 24.05 -6.27
CA ASP A 603 -1.79 23.09 -5.72
C ASP A 603 -0.65 23.75 -4.93
N ALA A 604 -0.27 24.98 -5.31
CA ALA A 604 0.73 25.76 -4.56
C ALA A 604 0.20 26.13 -3.17
N GLU A 605 -1.06 26.58 -3.09
CA GLU A 605 -1.75 26.86 -1.83
C GLU A 605 -1.96 25.59 -1.00
N ILE A 606 -2.29 24.45 -1.62
CA ILE A 606 -2.39 23.16 -0.93
C ILE A 606 -1.06 22.81 -0.26
N ARG A 607 0.07 22.92 -0.97
CA ARG A 607 1.40 22.68 -0.37
C ARG A 607 1.72 23.67 0.74
N ALA A 608 1.32 24.94 0.59
CA ALA A 608 1.48 25.94 1.64
C ALA A 608 0.65 25.57 2.88
N GLY A 609 -0.59 25.10 2.71
CA GLY A 609 -1.43 24.57 3.77
C GLY A 609 -0.81 23.36 4.48
N MET A 610 -0.19 22.44 3.72
CA MET A 610 0.51 21.28 4.31
C MET A 610 1.67 21.73 5.20
N ARG A 611 2.47 22.69 4.72
CA ARG A 611 3.56 23.28 5.52
C ARG A 611 3.04 24.02 6.74
N THR A 612 1.95 24.77 6.59
CA THR A 612 1.34 25.56 7.67
C THR A 612 0.85 24.65 8.80
N LEU A 613 0.06 23.62 8.51
CA LEU A 613 -0.39 22.67 9.53
C LEU A 613 0.80 21.98 10.23
N ALA A 614 1.85 21.62 9.48
CA ALA A 614 3.02 20.96 10.04
C ALA A 614 3.86 21.89 10.93
N SER A 615 4.19 23.10 10.47
CA SER A 615 5.12 24.01 11.17
C SER A 615 4.44 24.87 12.24
N VAL A 616 3.15 25.16 12.08
CA VAL A 616 2.38 25.99 13.01
C VAL A 616 1.70 25.14 14.07
N GLU A 617 1.05 24.04 13.67
CA GLU A 617 0.22 23.24 14.59
C GLU A 617 0.84 21.87 14.94
N GLY A 618 1.94 21.48 14.28
CA GLY A 618 2.56 20.16 14.50
C GLY A 618 1.75 19.01 13.87
N ILE A 619 0.90 19.30 12.87
CA ILE A 619 -0.02 18.33 12.28
C ILE A 619 0.42 17.99 10.86
N PHE A 620 0.78 16.73 10.63
CA PHE A 620 1.15 16.23 9.31
C PHE A 620 -0.09 15.71 8.54
N ALA A 621 -0.87 16.64 8.01
CA ALA A 621 -2.12 16.37 7.29
C ALA A 621 -1.91 15.89 5.83
N CYS A 622 -2.90 15.22 5.27
CA CYS A 622 -2.93 14.91 3.83
C CYS A 622 -3.17 16.18 2.98
N PRO A 623 -2.82 16.19 1.67
CA PRO A 623 -3.02 17.36 0.82
C PRO A 623 -4.51 17.77 0.72
N GLU A 624 -5.44 16.82 0.77
CA GLU A 624 -6.87 17.11 0.79
C GLU A 624 -7.28 17.89 2.05
N GLY A 625 -6.84 17.46 3.24
CA GLY A 625 -7.11 18.18 4.49
C GLY A 625 -6.40 19.52 4.57
N ALA A 626 -5.17 19.59 4.06
CA ALA A 626 -4.39 20.81 4.00
C ALA A 626 -4.99 21.89 3.08
N SER A 627 -5.76 21.49 2.06
CA SER A 627 -6.47 22.42 1.17
C SER A 627 -7.44 23.35 1.90
N LEU A 628 -7.88 22.97 3.10
CA LEU A 628 -8.84 23.72 3.89
C LEU A 628 -8.25 24.96 4.55
N VAL A 629 -6.94 25.00 4.78
CA VAL A 629 -6.25 26.16 5.39
C VAL A 629 -6.33 27.40 4.49
N PRO A 630 -5.87 27.36 3.22
CA PRO A 630 -6.02 28.50 2.31
C PRO A 630 -7.49 28.83 2.03
N ALA A 631 -8.38 27.83 2.01
CA ALA A 631 -9.81 28.11 1.88
C ALA A 631 -10.37 28.90 3.07
N LEU A 632 -9.96 28.55 4.30
CA LEU A 632 -10.35 29.30 5.51
C LEU A 632 -9.78 30.72 5.50
N GLN A 633 -8.53 30.90 5.06
CA GLN A 633 -7.93 32.23 4.90
C GLN A 633 -8.75 33.12 3.96
N VAL A 634 -9.18 32.60 2.81
CA VAL A 634 -10.03 33.32 1.86
C VAL A 634 -11.38 33.68 2.47
N LEU A 635 -12.01 32.75 3.20
CA LEU A 635 -13.32 32.99 3.81
C LEU A 635 -13.26 34.00 4.97
N ALA A 636 -12.22 33.93 5.80
CA ALA A 636 -11.99 34.90 6.87
C ALA A 636 -11.73 36.30 6.30
N ALA A 637 -10.88 36.42 5.27
CA ALA A 637 -10.57 37.69 4.62
C ALA A 637 -11.78 38.35 3.95
N ARG A 638 -12.75 37.55 3.47
CA ARG A 638 -14.00 38.03 2.87
C ARG A 638 -15.08 38.38 3.91
N GLY A 639 -14.89 38.00 5.17
CA GLY A 639 -15.93 38.11 6.20
C GLY A 639 -17.04 37.05 6.08
N ASP A 640 -16.85 36.02 5.24
CA ASP A 640 -17.77 34.88 5.12
C ASP A 640 -17.75 33.98 6.38
N VAL A 641 -16.66 34.07 7.15
CA VAL A 641 -16.48 33.47 8.48
C VAL A 641 -16.15 34.59 9.46
N ARG A 642 -16.95 34.71 10.52
CA ARG A 642 -16.81 35.73 11.55
C ARG A 642 -15.90 35.26 12.70
N PRO A 643 -15.21 36.17 13.41
CA PRO A 643 -14.26 35.82 14.48
C PRO A 643 -14.81 34.93 15.60
N GLU A 644 -16.10 35.07 15.91
CA GLU A 644 -16.80 34.37 16.99
C GLU A 644 -17.37 33.00 16.59
N GLU A 645 -17.37 32.66 15.30
CA GLU A 645 -17.97 31.42 14.81
C GLU A 645 -17.06 30.22 15.08
N ARG A 646 -17.68 29.10 15.47
CA ARG A 646 -17.01 27.81 15.59
C ARG A 646 -16.81 27.20 14.21
N VAL A 647 -15.54 27.04 13.83
CA VAL A 647 -15.14 26.51 12.53
C VAL A 647 -14.47 25.16 12.68
N VAL A 648 -14.89 24.18 11.89
CA VAL A 648 -14.27 22.86 11.84
C VAL A 648 -13.69 22.59 10.46
N LEU A 649 -12.41 22.21 10.43
CA LEU A 649 -11.70 21.70 9.26
C LEU A 649 -11.65 20.16 9.31
N LEU A 650 -12.00 19.48 8.22
CA LEU A 650 -11.95 18.01 8.13
C LEU A 650 -10.67 17.54 7.45
N ASN A 651 -9.64 17.19 8.23
CA ASN A 651 -8.50 16.47 7.67
C ASN A 651 -8.91 15.03 7.36
N THR A 652 -8.87 14.65 6.08
CA THR A 652 -9.42 13.35 5.64
C THR A 652 -8.43 12.19 5.68
N GLY A 653 -7.16 12.45 5.96
CA GLY A 653 -6.15 11.41 6.02
C GLY A 653 -4.79 11.87 6.54
N ASN A 654 -3.92 10.88 6.74
CA ASN A 654 -2.60 11.08 7.29
C ASN A 654 -1.60 11.50 6.20
N GLY A 655 -0.78 12.51 6.47
CA GLY A 655 0.27 12.99 5.57
C GLY A 655 1.32 11.93 5.23
N LEU A 656 1.50 10.90 6.07
CA LEU A 656 2.44 9.79 5.85
C LEU A 656 2.15 9.00 4.57
N LYS A 657 0.92 9.05 4.05
CA LYS A 657 0.55 8.43 2.76
C LYS A 657 1.00 9.25 1.55
N TYR A 658 1.51 10.46 1.78
CA TYR A 658 1.81 11.47 0.78
C TYR A 658 3.23 12.04 0.92
N THR A 659 4.15 11.27 1.51
CA THR A 659 5.55 11.69 1.72
C THR A 659 6.25 12.11 0.43
N HIS A 660 5.89 11.52 -0.71
CA HIS A 660 6.38 11.91 -2.04
C HIS A 660 6.05 13.36 -2.44
N LEU A 661 5.07 14.02 -1.80
CA LEU A 661 4.75 15.43 -2.02
C LEU A 661 5.62 16.38 -1.18
N VAL A 662 6.41 15.83 -0.24
CA VAL A 662 7.37 16.53 0.59
C VAL A 662 8.77 16.11 0.13
N PRO A 663 9.38 16.83 -0.82
CA PRO A 663 10.68 16.43 -1.34
C PRO A 663 11.73 16.42 -0.23
N PRO A 664 12.67 15.45 -0.21
CA PRO A 664 13.86 15.53 0.62
C PRO A 664 14.60 16.82 0.24
N GLY A 665 14.78 17.71 1.21
CA GLY A 665 15.20 19.08 0.93
C GLY A 665 16.63 19.17 0.43
N ASP A 666 16.81 19.77 -0.75
CA ASP A 666 17.99 20.59 -1.02
C ASP A 666 17.86 21.88 -0.18
N GLY A 667 18.20 21.80 1.11
CA GLY A 667 18.58 22.96 1.92
C GLY A 667 17.69 24.21 1.90
N VAL A 668 16.38 24.11 1.67
CA VAL A 668 15.50 25.28 1.84
C VAL A 668 15.58 25.70 3.31
N PRO A 669 16.05 26.92 3.63
CA PRO A 669 16.14 27.35 5.01
C PRO A 669 14.75 27.24 5.63
N ILE A 670 14.67 26.60 6.79
CA ILE A 670 13.50 26.72 7.66
C ILE A 670 13.51 28.17 8.13
N GLY A 671 12.93 29.06 7.33
CA GLY A 671 12.57 30.40 7.78
C GLY A 671 11.65 30.28 8.98
N PRO A 672 11.46 31.36 9.76
CA PRO A 672 10.45 31.35 10.81
C PRO A 672 9.12 30.87 10.20
N PRO A 673 8.27 30.18 10.99
CA PRO A 673 6.99 29.68 10.49
C PRO A 673 6.31 30.80 9.71
N VAL A 674 6.04 30.55 8.43
CA VAL A 674 5.28 31.50 7.62
C VAL A 674 3.88 31.47 8.20
N VAL A 675 3.58 32.51 8.96
CA VAL A 675 2.23 32.81 9.41
C VAL A 675 1.83 34.04 8.63
#